data_AF-A0AA95L0E8-F1
#
_entry.id   AF-A0AA95L0E8-F1
#
_cell.length_a   1.000
_cell.length_b   1.000
_cell.length_c   1.000
_cell.angle_alpha   90.00
_cell.angle_beta   90.00
_cell.angle_gamma   90.00
#
_symmetry.space_group_name_H-M   'P 1'
#
loop_
_entity.id
_entity.type
_entity.pdbx_description
1 polymer ?
#
loop_
_entity_poly.entity_id
_entity_poly.type
_entity_poly.pdbx_seq_one_letter_code
_entity_poly.pdbx_strand_id
1 'polypeptide(L)'
;MELQQLQTEYIPSKPPLRARLGRRIRDTYRYDSVFWRMAVVGPWGAAMFVFALAALGMPTGFGALADILAFISVGTTGLFIAAHLAAVLLALIGLPLPRLYAGTVIYALTVIFFIFWQDHDTVISAVTAIVLTLTGIALGIGAGMLRTRFSRRLRFYAAAVLGLLCVSAAVWPADNPAAYPGIAKHAAPIEAENPARPGHYSYTTFDYGSGNDYWRTEYGKEADLVSTSVDASLYIKKWPAFRTRYWGFDQSSLPLNGRVWMPEGNGSFPLVLMVHGNHLMEDFSDEGYGYLGELLASRGFIAVSVDENYLNYSVWTGIPDNDMKVRAWILLKHLQQIESYAGDAATPFYQKVNFAQIGLIGHSRGGQAVAMAKDAGRWFSADETLGDLERYNIQAIIAISPTDKKVDGEFARIKDVSYLALQGARDADVNDFDGDRQYIRTSFTKPSAHFKSSVYITDANHSQFNTEWGFRDISFPKGIFLNQQAIIGPKEQREIAKIYVSAFLESTLHGNESYLPLFQDYRTGLHWLPADTGYFGRFESALFHKMAWHDEDLNRGTLPNGGLAQGNHLTWVEEEVTNRKSVNKGTRAITLEWADRANNEEPASYSLSWNSSFLPRKMSTPPEILSFSIADRSFELTEPAASSAGLQAEVELQSTNGETARISLADYIKIAPPPDVAFTILPWVEKRLSDGKYKYPQEAVFQTVMLDLAEFAKINPQLDLSALKGITFYFSEGPGKIMLDDIGIY
;
A
#
# COMPACT_ATOMS: atom_id res chain seq x y z
N MET A 1 22.03 -88.01 51.75
CA MET A 1 22.33 -86.84 52.61
C MET A 1 22.66 -85.69 51.67
N GLU A 2 21.81 -84.69 51.67
CA GLU A 2 21.74 -83.60 50.69
C GLU A 2 23.02 -82.75 50.67
N LEU A 3 23.47 -82.39 49.46
CA LEU A 3 24.31 -81.22 49.23
C LEU A 3 23.48 -80.22 48.42
N GLN A 4 22.83 -79.31 49.14
CA GLN A 4 22.16 -78.14 48.58
C GLN A 4 23.22 -77.27 47.88
N GLN A 5 23.14 -77.14 46.56
CA GLN A 5 23.85 -76.11 45.81
C GLN A 5 23.19 -74.76 46.13
N LEU A 6 23.87 -73.96 46.96
CA LEU A 6 23.59 -72.53 47.11
C LEU A 6 23.88 -71.83 45.77
N GLN A 7 22.82 -71.60 44.97
CA GLN A 7 22.85 -70.58 43.92
C GLN A 7 22.84 -69.20 44.59
N THR A 8 24.02 -68.60 44.73
CA THR A 8 24.12 -67.16 45.00
C THR A 8 23.64 -66.40 43.76
N GLU A 9 22.43 -65.87 43.84
CA GLU A 9 21.87 -64.92 42.87
C GLU A 9 22.73 -63.65 42.92
N TYR A 10 23.58 -63.44 41.91
CA TYR A 10 24.39 -62.23 41.78
C TYR A 10 23.45 -61.06 41.46
N ILE A 11 23.04 -60.30 42.47
CA ILE A 11 22.31 -59.05 42.28
C ILE A 11 23.36 -57.97 41.94
N PRO A 12 23.46 -57.49 40.67
CA PRO A 12 24.44 -56.47 40.34
C PRO A 12 24.09 -55.18 41.09
N SER A 13 24.96 -54.76 42.02
CA SER A 13 24.81 -53.48 42.68
C SER A 13 24.79 -52.38 41.60
N LYS A 14 23.70 -51.59 41.56
CA LYS A 14 23.63 -50.47 40.61
C LYS A 14 24.79 -49.53 40.93
N PRO A 15 25.67 -49.19 39.96
CA PRO A 15 26.78 -48.31 40.23
C PRO A 15 26.30 -46.97 40.80
N PRO A 16 27.09 -46.31 41.66
CA PRO A 16 26.68 -45.07 42.31
C PRO A 16 26.29 -44.02 41.27
N LEU A 17 25.30 -43.20 41.60
CA LEU A 17 24.70 -42.22 40.67
C LEU A 17 25.77 -41.36 39.97
N ARG A 18 26.78 -40.91 40.72
CA ARG A 18 27.92 -40.13 40.20
C ARG A 18 28.70 -40.87 39.10
N ALA A 19 28.95 -42.17 39.27
CA ALA A 19 29.64 -42.98 38.27
C ALA A 19 28.77 -43.22 37.02
N ARG A 20 27.45 -43.35 37.20
CA ARG A 20 26.49 -43.48 36.10
C ARG A 20 26.38 -42.19 35.28
N LEU A 21 26.30 -41.04 35.95
CA LEU A 21 26.25 -39.72 35.30
C LEU A 21 27.57 -39.41 34.60
N GLY A 22 28.72 -39.67 35.24
CA GLY A 22 30.03 -39.49 34.61
C GLY A 22 30.24 -40.39 33.37
N ARG A 23 29.73 -41.62 33.37
CA ARG A 23 29.72 -42.48 32.18
C ARG A 23 28.82 -41.92 31.08
N ARG A 24 27.61 -41.45 31.43
CA ARG A 24 26.67 -40.83 30.49
C ARG A 24 27.28 -39.60 29.78
N ILE A 25 27.96 -38.73 30.52
CA ILE A 25 28.63 -37.55 29.95
C ILE A 25 29.76 -37.96 28.99
N ARG A 26 30.61 -38.95 29.34
CA ARG A 26 31.66 -39.43 28.43
C ARG A 26 31.09 -40.05 27.15
N ASP A 27 29.96 -40.74 27.27
CA ASP A 27 29.28 -41.39 26.16
C ASP A 27 28.34 -40.42 25.40
N THR A 28 28.43 -39.09 25.59
CA THR A 28 27.49 -38.10 25.03
C THR A 28 27.27 -38.31 23.53
N TYR A 29 28.35 -38.42 22.75
CA TYR A 29 28.30 -38.52 21.29
C TYR A 29 28.33 -39.96 20.75
N ARG A 30 28.12 -40.96 21.61
CA ARG A 30 28.27 -42.38 21.27
C ARG A 30 27.40 -42.82 20.08
N TYR A 31 26.24 -42.21 19.91
CA TYR A 31 25.28 -42.55 18.84
C TYR A 31 25.38 -41.64 17.61
N ASP A 32 26.19 -40.57 17.66
CA ASP A 32 26.41 -39.62 16.56
C ASP A 32 27.45 -40.17 15.57
N SER A 33 27.04 -41.16 14.79
CA SER A 33 27.84 -41.77 13.73
C SER A 33 28.20 -40.77 12.62
N VAL A 34 29.10 -41.15 11.70
CA VAL A 34 29.44 -40.31 10.53
C VAL A 34 28.20 -39.92 9.74
N PHE A 35 27.21 -40.81 9.63
CA PHE A 35 25.93 -40.53 9.01
C PHE A 35 25.22 -39.36 9.71
N TRP A 36 25.02 -39.45 11.03
CA TRP A 36 24.30 -38.44 11.81
C TRP A 36 25.04 -37.11 11.90
N ARG A 37 26.37 -37.15 11.96
CA ARG A 37 27.22 -35.94 11.91
C ARG A 37 27.09 -35.20 10.58
N MET A 38 26.95 -35.92 9.47
CA MET A 38 26.65 -35.27 8.19
C MET A 38 25.22 -34.78 8.10
N ALA A 39 24.27 -35.51 8.70
CA ALA A 39 22.86 -35.11 8.67
C ALA A 39 22.60 -33.78 9.38
N VAL A 40 23.48 -33.34 10.29
CA VAL A 40 23.46 -32.01 10.92
C VAL A 40 23.38 -30.86 9.89
N VAL A 41 23.98 -31.01 8.70
CA VAL A 41 23.98 -29.97 7.65
C VAL A 41 22.56 -29.57 7.26
N GLY A 42 21.60 -30.49 7.31
CA GLY A 42 20.20 -30.22 6.96
C GLY A 42 19.50 -29.27 7.94
N PRO A 43 19.32 -29.65 9.22
CA PRO A 43 18.74 -28.75 10.23
C PRO A 43 19.56 -27.46 10.45
N TRP A 44 20.89 -27.52 10.33
CA TRP A 44 21.73 -26.31 10.32
C TRP A 44 21.35 -25.37 9.15
N GLY A 45 21.27 -25.90 7.93
CA GLY A 45 20.89 -25.13 6.75
C GLY A 45 19.51 -24.50 6.86
N ALA A 46 18.52 -25.25 7.40
CA ALA A 46 17.18 -24.72 7.65
C ALA A 46 17.19 -23.55 8.65
N ALA A 47 17.92 -23.68 9.75
CA ALA A 47 18.06 -22.59 10.71
C ALA A 47 18.79 -21.37 10.10
N MET A 48 19.89 -21.60 9.39
CA MET A 48 20.70 -20.51 8.82
C MET A 48 19.97 -19.79 7.68
N PHE A 49 19.13 -20.50 6.92
CA PHE A 49 18.22 -19.88 5.97
C PHE A 49 17.31 -18.85 6.66
N VAL A 50 16.73 -19.20 7.81
CA VAL A 50 15.86 -18.28 8.57
C VAL A 50 16.65 -17.14 9.20
N PHE A 51 17.88 -17.37 9.68
CA PHE A 51 18.78 -16.28 10.09
C PHE A 51 19.11 -15.32 8.94
N ALA A 52 19.33 -15.83 7.73
CA ALA A 52 19.56 -14.99 6.57
C ALA A 52 18.31 -14.15 6.21
N LEU A 53 17.11 -14.73 6.29
CA LEU A 53 15.87 -13.97 6.14
C LEU A 53 15.72 -12.89 7.21
N ALA A 54 16.00 -13.23 8.48
CA ALA A 54 15.96 -12.25 9.57
C ALA A 54 16.96 -11.11 9.33
N ALA A 55 18.17 -11.40 8.84
CA ALA A 55 19.16 -10.39 8.50
C ALA A 55 18.65 -9.41 7.44
N LEU A 56 18.00 -9.92 6.39
CA LEU A 56 17.40 -9.10 5.33
C LEU A 56 16.23 -8.24 5.82
N GLY A 57 15.56 -8.65 6.91
CA GLY A 57 14.50 -7.86 7.55
C GLY A 57 15.00 -6.90 8.64
N MET A 58 16.25 -7.04 9.07
CA MET A 58 16.87 -6.30 10.16
C MET A 58 18.22 -5.70 9.72
N PRO A 59 18.24 -4.89 8.65
CA PRO A 59 19.49 -4.35 8.13
C PRO A 59 20.21 -3.48 9.16
N THR A 60 21.53 -3.47 9.11
CA THR A 60 22.35 -2.58 9.96
C THR A 60 22.86 -1.35 9.22
N GLY A 61 22.66 -1.30 7.90
CA GLY A 61 23.21 -0.28 7.00
C GLY A 61 24.60 -0.59 6.44
N PHE A 62 25.27 -1.67 6.90
CA PHE A 62 26.57 -2.09 6.34
C PHE A 62 26.45 -2.97 5.06
N GLY A 63 25.22 -3.18 4.60
CA GLY A 63 24.90 -3.94 3.39
C GLY A 63 24.47 -5.39 3.68
N ALA A 64 23.56 -5.89 2.84
CA ALA A 64 22.89 -7.17 3.02
C ALA A 64 23.84 -8.36 3.22
N LEU A 65 24.97 -8.40 2.50
CA LEU A 65 25.94 -9.49 2.64
C LEU A 65 26.60 -9.50 4.03
N ALA A 66 26.97 -8.34 4.55
CA ALA A 66 27.57 -8.22 5.88
C ALA A 66 26.58 -8.67 6.96
N ASP A 67 25.32 -8.24 6.83
CA ASP A 67 24.24 -8.61 7.75
C ASP A 67 23.95 -10.10 7.73
N ILE A 68 23.82 -10.71 6.54
CA ILE A 68 23.62 -12.15 6.39
C ILE A 68 24.77 -12.93 7.03
N LEU A 69 26.02 -12.55 6.76
CA LEU A 69 27.18 -13.24 7.33
C LEU A 69 27.23 -13.10 8.85
N ALA A 70 26.90 -11.93 9.40
CA ALA A 70 26.84 -11.71 10.84
C ALA A 70 25.77 -12.58 11.50
N PHE A 71 24.54 -12.58 10.97
CA PHE A 71 23.43 -13.37 11.50
C PHE A 71 23.67 -14.89 11.39
N ILE A 72 24.20 -15.36 10.25
CA ILE A 72 24.58 -16.77 10.09
C ILE A 72 25.69 -17.15 11.08
N SER A 73 26.65 -16.26 11.32
CA SER A 73 27.74 -16.50 12.28
C SER A 73 27.22 -16.61 13.71
N VAL A 74 26.35 -15.68 14.12
CA VAL A 74 25.66 -15.71 15.42
C VAL A 74 24.81 -16.97 15.54
N GLY A 75 23.99 -17.27 14.53
CA GLY A 75 23.13 -18.45 14.50
C GLY A 75 23.89 -19.77 14.55
N THR A 76 25.02 -19.88 13.84
CA THR A 76 25.88 -21.06 13.83
C THR A 76 26.57 -21.24 15.18
N THR A 77 27.06 -20.15 15.78
CA THR A 77 27.69 -20.17 17.11
C THR A 77 26.67 -20.57 18.18
N GLY A 78 25.46 -19.99 18.13
CA GLY A 78 24.34 -20.35 18.99
C GLY A 78 23.96 -21.83 18.85
N LEU A 79 23.86 -22.33 17.62
CA LEU A 79 23.59 -23.74 17.34
C LEU A 79 24.66 -24.64 17.95
N PHE A 80 25.94 -24.30 17.74
CA PHE A 80 27.05 -25.07 18.29
C PHE A 80 26.92 -25.21 19.82
N ILE A 81 26.76 -24.10 20.53
CA ILE A 81 26.64 -24.10 21.99
C ILE A 81 25.40 -24.89 22.44
N ALA A 82 24.23 -24.55 21.90
CA ALA A 82 22.95 -25.14 22.31
C ALA A 82 22.86 -26.64 22.01
N ALA A 83 23.31 -27.07 20.82
CA ALA A 83 23.28 -28.48 20.44
C ALA A 83 24.20 -29.34 21.32
N HIS A 84 25.37 -28.83 21.71
CA HIS A 84 26.28 -29.55 22.60
C HIS A 84 25.74 -29.61 24.04
N LEU A 85 25.15 -28.52 24.54
CA LEU A 85 24.46 -28.52 25.84
C LEU A 85 23.28 -29.49 25.85
N ALA A 86 22.43 -29.46 24.81
CA ALA A 86 21.32 -30.39 24.65
C ALA A 86 21.80 -31.84 24.57
N ALA A 87 22.90 -32.11 23.86
CA ALA A 87 23.46 -33.45 23.78
C ALA A 87 23.87 -33.99 25.16
N VAL A 88 24.52 -33.16 25.99
CA VAL A 88 24.88 -33.51 27.37
C VAL A 88 23.63 -33.74 28.21
N LEU A 89 22.60 -32.89 28.13
CA LEU A 89 21.34 -33.07 28.86
C LEU A 89 20.63 -34.38 28.46
N LEU A 90 20.53 -34.68 27.16
CA LEU A 90 19.96 -35.93 26.65
C LEU A 90 20.78 -37.14 27.11
N ALA A 91 22.10 -37.00 27.22
CA ALA A 91 22.98 -38.03 27.75
C ALA A 91 22.72 -38.28 29.24
N LEU A 92 22.53 -37.22 30.04
CA LEU A 92 22.19 -37.30 31.46
C LEU A 92 20.84 -37.99 31.70
N ILE A 93 19.85 -37.76 30.84
CA ILE A 93 18.55 -38.46 30.86
C ILE A 93 18.73 -39.94 30.48
N GLY A 94 19.69 -40.25 29.62
CA GLY A 94 20.05 -41.60 29.21
C GLY A 94 19.33 -42.08 27.95
N LEU A 95 18.89 -41.16 27.10
CA LEU A 95 18.22 -41.47 25.84
C LEU A 95 19.20 -42.09 24.82
N PRO A 96 18.86 -43.22 24.17
CA PRO A 96 19.74 -43.93 23.24
C PRO A 96 19.53 -43.47 21.78
N LEU A 97 19.80 -42.20 21.49
CA LEU A 97 19.60 -41.56 20.19
C LEU A 97 20.82 -40.69 19.81
N PRO A 98 21.04 -40.31 18.54
CA PRO A 98 22.15 -39.43 18.14
C PRO A 98 21.95 -38.03 18.75
N ARG A 99 22.66 -37.74 19.84
CA ARG A 99 22.29 -36.66 20.77
C ARG A 99 22.71 -35.30 20.25
N LEU A 100 23.83 -35.20 19.54
CA LEU A 100 24.25 -33.96 18.87
C LEU A 100 23.31 -33.63 17.71
N TYR A 101 22.94 -34.63 16.91
CA TYR A 101 21.95 -34.46 15.85
C TYR A 101 20.59 -34.02 16.42
N ALA A 102 20.10 -34.69 17.47
CA ALA A 102 18.85 -34.30 18.12
C ALA A 102 18.90 -32.90 18.74
N GLY A 103 20.02 -32.52 19.36
CA GLY A 103 20.24 -31.15 19.85
C GLY A 103 20.17 -30.12 18.72
N THR A 104 20.72 -30.44 17.55
CA THR A 104 20.65 -29.58 16.35
C THR A 104 19.20 -29.42 15.87
N VAL A 105 18.44 -30.51 15.81
CA VAL A 105 17.02 -30.49 15.41
C VAL A 105 16.19 -29.67 16.39
N ILE A 106 16.39 -29.85 17.71
CA ILE A 106 15.70 -29.07 18.74
C ILE A 106 16.03 -27.59 18.61
N TYR A 107 17.31 -27.25 18.39
CA TYR A 107 17.72 -25.86 18.17
C TYR A 107 17.04 -25.26 16.93
N ALA A 108 17.08 -25.95 15.79
CA ALA A 108 16.47 -25.48 14.55
C ALA A 108 14.96 -25.24 14.74
N LEU A 109 14.24 -26.21 15.31
CA LEU A 109 12.81 -26.06 15.59
C LEU A 109 12.52 -24.85 16.49
N THR A 110 13.30 -24.70 17.56
CA THR A 110 13.11 -23.65 18.56
C THR A 110 13.40 -22.27 18.00
N VAL A 111 14.54 -22.08 17.34
CA VAL A 111 14.94 -20.78 16.81
C VAL A 111 14.08 -20.35 15.65
N ILE A 112 13.72 -21.28 14.74
CA ILE A 112 12.78 -20.95 13.66
C ILE A 112 11.44 -20.54 14.26
N PHE A 113 10.94 -21.25 15.28
CA PHE A 113 9.71 -20.85 15.97
C PHE A 113 9.82 -19.44 16.54
N PHE A 114 10.88 -19.12 17.29
CA PHE A 114 11.01 -17.80 17.94
C PHE A 114 11.21 -16.65 16.95
N ILE A 115 11.97 -16.86 15.87
CA ILE A 115 12.17 -15.84 14.83
C ILE A 115 10.83 -15.50 14.15
N PHE A 116 10.03 -16.51 13.81
CA PHE A 116 8.71 -16.24 13.26
C PHE A 116 7.74 -15.74 14.35
N TRP A 117 7.81 -16.22 15.59
CA TRP A 117 6.86 -15.85 16.64
C TRP A 117 6.99 -14.39 17.08
N GLN A 118 8.20 -13.84 17.12
CA GLN A 118 8.41 -12.43 17.49
C GLN A 118 7.60 -11.46 16.59
N ASP A 119 7.31 -11.89 15.36
CA ASP A 119 6.67 -11.08 14.33
C ASP A 119 5.24 -11.55 13.98
N HIS A 120 4.74 -12.66 14.55
CA HIS A 120 3.55 -13.36 14.02
C HIS A 120 2.71 -14.17 15.03
N ASP A 121 1.58 -14.67 14.51
CA ASP A 121 0.73 -15.68 15.14
C ASP A 121 1.50 -16.96 15.50
N THR A 122 1.21 -17.48 16.69
CA THR A 122 1.83 -18.68 17.28
C THR A 122 1.64 -19.94 16.41
N VAL A 123 0.48 -20.09 15.76
CA VAL A 123 0.18 -21.27 14.93
C VAL A 123 0.97 -21.22 13.63
N ILE A 124 1.01 -20.05 12.96
CA ILE A 124 1.84 -19.86 11.76
C ILE A 124 3.30 -20.21 12.09
N SER A 125 3.79 -19.68 13.20
CA SER A 125 5.17 -19.88 13.65
C SER A 125 5.49 -21.35 13.94
N ALA A 126 4.58 -22.06 14.64
CA ALA A 126 4.73 -23.48 14.92
C ALA A 126 4.73 -24.34 13.65
N VAL A 127 3.77 -24.11 12.74
CA VAL A 127 3.69 -24.85 11.47
C VAL A 127 4.94 -24.60 10.62
N THR A 128 5.35 -23.34 10.50
CA THR A 128 6.55 -22.95 9.73
C THR A 128 7.80 -23.60 10.30
N ALA A 129 7.98 -23.56 11.61
CA ALA A 129 9.10 -24.19 12.30
C ALA A 129 9.12 -25.71 12.08
N ILE A 130 7.97 -26.38 12.18
CA ILE A 130 7.85 -27.81 11.92
C ILE A 130 8.20 -28.13 10.46
N VAL A 131 7.61 -27.43 9.49
CA VAL A 131 7.80 -27.69 8.05
C VAL A 131 9.26 -27.46 7.65
N LEU A 132 9.86 -26.33 8.02
CA LEU A 132 11.25 -26.02 7.69
C LEU A 132 12.22 -26.99 8.37
N THR A 133 11.96 -27.37 9.62
CA THR A 133 12.79 -28.35 10.34
C THR A 133 12.67 -29.74 9.73
N LEU A 134 11.47 -30.20 9.37
CA LEU A 134 11.27 -31.49 8.70
C LEU A 134 11.95 -31.53 7.33
N THR A 135 11.85 -30.44 6.55
CA THR A 135 12.59 -30.28 5.30
C THR A 135 14.10 -30.35 5.54
N GLY A 136 14.61 -29.65 6.56
CA GLY A 136 16.00 -29.74 7.00
C GLY A 136 16.41 -31.17 7.38
N ILE A 137 15.59 -31.90 8.14
CA ILE A 137 15.84 -33.31 8.49
C ILE A 137 15.92 -34.18 7.23
N ALA A 138 14.99 -34.04 6.28
CA ALA A 138 14.98 -34.81 5.05
C ALA A 138 16.23 -34.56 4.20
N LEU A 139 16.62 -33.29 4.02
CA LEU A 139 17.85 -32.90 3.32
C LEU A 139 19.10 -33.41 4.05
N GLY A 140 19.12 -33.36 5.38
CA GLY A 140 20.19 -33.89 6.22
C GLY A 140 20.35 -35.39 6.08
N ILE A 141 19.25 -36.15 6.14
CA ILE A 141 19.24 -37.61 5.89
C ILE A 141 19.79 -37.90 4.48
N GLY A 142 19.36 -37.14 3.47
CA GLY A 142 19.89 -37.22 2.11
C GLY A 142 21.40 -37.03 2.05
N ALA A 143 21.93 -35.99 2.70
CA ALA A 143 23.37 -35.73 2.80
C ALA A 143 24.13 -36.86 3.55
N GLY A 144 23.54 -37.38 4.64
CA GLY A 144 24.07 -38.52 5.36
C GLY A 144 24.15 -39.79 4.50
N MET A 145 23.10 -40.06 3.71
CA MET A 145 23.05 -41.18 2.77
C MET A 145 24.09 -41.00 1.67
N LEU A 146 24.18 -39.80 1.09
CA LEU A 146 25.15 -39.45 0.04
C LEU A 146 26.59 -39.67 0.50
N ARG A 147 26.91 -39.33 1.76
CA ARG A 147 28.25 -39.52 2.33
C ARG A 147 28.61 -40.98 2.60
N THR A 148 27.64 -41.80 2.99
CA THR A 148 27.87 -43.15 3.56
C THR A 148 27.55 -44.29 2.61
N ARG A 149 26.61 -44.12 1.67
CA ARG A 149 26.15 -45.17 0.74
C ARG A 149 26.61 -44.99 -0.71
N PHE A 150 27.01 -43.78 -1.13
CA PHE A 150 27.23 -43.47 -2.55
C PHE A 150 28.68 -43.09 -2.91
N SER A 151 29.09 -43.45 -4.13
CA SER A 151 30.46 -43.25 -4.65
C SER A 151 30.80 -41.77 -4.85
N ARG A 152 32.09 -41.39 -4.81
CA ARG A 152 32.54 -39.97 -4.95
C ARG A 152 31.99 -39.27 -6.20
N ARG A 153 31.82 -40.00 -7.31
CA ARG A 153 31.28 -39.47 -8.58
C ARG A 153 29.81 -39.06 -8.45
N LEU A 154 28.98 -39.87 -7.79
CA LEU A 154 27.56 -39.53 -7.61
C LEU A 154 27.36 -38.33 -6.67
N ARG A 155 28.28 -38.10 -5.73
CA ARG A 155 28.27 -36.90 -4.88
C ARG A 155 28.54 -35.62 -5.65
N PHE A 156 29.46 -35.68 -6.62
CA PHE A 156 29.75 -34.56 -7.50
C PHE A 156 28.54 -34.21 -8.36
N TYR A 157 27.90 -35.21 -8.97
CA TYR A 157 26.68 -34.98 -9.76
C TYR A 157 25.51 -34.46 -8.93
N ALA A 158 25.29 -35.00 -7.73
CA ALA A 158 24.24 -34.50 -6.84
C ALA A 158 24.48 -33.04 -6.41
N ALA A 159 25.73 -32.66 -6.11
CA ALA A 159 26.09 -31.28 -5.79
C ALA A 159 25.97 -30.36 -7.01
N ALA A 160 26.34 -30.82 -8.20
CA ALA A 160 26.20 -30.07 -9.44
C ALA A 160 24.71 -29.85 -9.81
N VAL A 161 23.86 -30.87 -9.67
CA VAL A 161 22.41 -30.77 -9.89
C VAL A 161 21.75 -29.85 -8.87
N LEU A 162 22.14 -29.93 -7.58
CA LEU A 162 21.63 -29.03 -6.56
C LEU A 162 22.06 -27.58 -6.82
N GLY A 163 23.31 -27.36 -7.22
CA GLY A 163 23.80 -26.05 -7.65
C GLY A 163 23.04 -25.52 -8.86
N LEU A 164 22.78 -26.37 -9.86
CA LEU A 164 21.99 -26.02 -11.05
C LEU A 164 20.55 -25.68 -10.69
N LEU A 165 19.91 -26.45 -9.78
CA LEU A 165 18.55 -26.21 -9.28
C LEU A 165 18.44 -24.89 -8.52
N CYS A 166 19.42 -24.57 -7.67
CA CYS A 166 19.49 -23.28 -6.98
C CYS A 166 19.66 -22.11 -7.96
N VAL A 167 20.49 -22.26 -8.99
CA VAL A 167 20.64 -21.25 -10.05
C VAL A 167 19.35 -21.13 -10.88
N SER A 168 18.72 -22.24 -11.26
CA SER A 168 17.47 -22.19 -12.04
C SER A 168 16.27 -21.65 -11.24
N ALA A 169 16.22 -21.88 -9.92
CA ALA A 169 15.21 -21.28 -9.06
C ALA A 169 15.45 -19.78 -8.85
N ALA A 170 16.71 -19.32 -8.85
CA ALA A 170 17.07 -17.91 -8.78
C ALA A 170 16.82 -17.17 -10.12
N VAL A 171 16.76 -17.88 -11.24
CA VAL A 171 16.54 -17.35 -12.59
C VAL A 171 15.13 -17.67 -13.12
N TRP A 172 14.28 -18.33 -12.32
CA TRP A 172 12.92 -18.69 -12.75
C TRP A 172 12.09 -17.42 -12.96
N PRO A 173 11.59 -17.15 -14.18
CA PRO A 173 10.74 -15.99 -14.42
C PRO A 173 9.46 -16.16 -13.60
N ALA A 174 9.15 -15.19 -12.77
CA ALA A 174 7.85 -15.09 -12.16
C ALA A 174 6.86 -14.73 -13.27
N ASP A 175 6.12 -15.73 -13.77
CA ASP A 175 5.05 -15.51 -14.72
C ASP A 175 3.90 -14.73 -14.04
N ASN A 176 3.49 -13.65 -14.70
CA ASN A 176 2.30 -12.85 -14.39
C ASN A 176 1.03 -13.69 -14.52
N PRO A 177 0.12 -13.69 -13.54
CA PRO A 177 -1.20 -14.28 -13.67
C PRO A 177 -2.13 -13.40 -14.46
N ALA A 178 -2.89 -14.11 -15.28
CA ALA A 178 -4.30 -13.91 -15.63
C ALA A 178 -4.76 -12.45 -15.76
N ALA A 179 -4.78 -12.01 -17.01
CA ALA A 179 -5.61 -10.92 -17.49
C ALA A 179 -7.05 -11.04 -16.94
N TYR A 180 -7.54 -9.93 -16.36
CA TYR A 180 -8.97 -9.74 -16.20
C TYR A 180 -9.60 -9.60 -17.59
N PRO A 181 -10.72 -10.28 -17.87
CA PRO A 181 -11.41 -10.12 -19.16
C PRO A 181 -11.82 -8.65 -19.34
N GLY A 182 -11.36 -8.09 -20.46
CA GLY A 182 -11.39 -6.68 -20.79
C GLY A 182 -12.70 -5.98 -20.48
N ILE A 183 -12.58 -4.83 -19.83
CA ILE A 183 -13.69 -3.92 -19.56
C ILE A 183 -13.39 -2.62 -20.29
N ALA A 184 -14.01 -2.45 -21.46
CA ALA A 184 -14.47 -1.13 -21.88
C ALA A 184 -15.46 -1.26 -23.04
N LYS A 185 -16.71 -0.85 -22.79
CA LYS A 185 -17.50 -0.17 -23.82
C LYS A 185 -16.89 1.22 -24.05
N HIS A 186 -16.95 1.67 -25.30
CA HIS A 186 -16.13 2.76 -25.85
C HIS A 186 -16.40 4.10 -25.15
N ALA A 187 -15.38 4.65 -24.49
CA ALA A 187 -15.26 6.09 -24.23
C ALA A 187 -14.37 6.69 -25.32
N ALA A 188 -14.62 7.94 -25.72
CA ALA A 188 -13.77 8.61 -26.70
C ALA A 188 -12.35 8.75 -26.12
N PRO A 189 -11.29 8.33 -26.85
CA PRO A 189 -9.93 8.45 -26.36
C PRO A 189 -9.52 9.93 -26.28
N ILE A 190 -8.71 10.27 -25.29
CA ILE A 190 -8.14 11.62 -25.16
C ILE A 190 -7.22 11.92 -26.35
N GLU A 191 -7.50 13.00 -27.09
CA GLU A 191 -6.66 13.45 -28.21
C GLU A 191 -5.51 14.37 -27.74
N ALA A 192 -4.74 13.91 -26.76
CA ALA A 192 -3.56 14.61 -26.25
C ALA A 192 -2.30 13.74 -26.36
N GLU A 193 -1.13 14.33 -26.14
CA GLU A 193 0.10 13.54 -26.02
C GLU A 193 0.04 12.67 -24.75
N ASN A 194 0.56 11.43 -24.82
CA ASN A 194 0.67 10.58 -23.64
C ASN A 194 1.47 11.30 -22.53
N PRO A 195 0.85 11.56 -21.36
CA PRO A 195 1.47 12.33 -20.28
C PRO A 195 2.66 11.62 -19.63
N ALA A 196 2.83 10.30 -19.83
CA ALA A 196 4.00 9.55 -19.37
C ALA A 196 5.20 9.64 -20.31
N ARG A 197 5.09 10.34 -21.45
CA ARG A 197 6.24 10.65 -22.31
C ARG A 197 6.97 11.88 -21.81
N PRO A 198 8.32 11.91 -21.93
CA PRO A 198 9.10 13.10 -21.65
C PRO A 198 8.57 14.30 -22.42
N GLY A 199 8.56 15.48 -21.80
CA GLY A 199 8.16 16.72 -22.43
C GLY A 199 9.26 17.33 -23.28
N HIS A 200 9.12 18.62 -23.58
CA HIS A 200 10.02 19.35 -24.47
C HIS A 200 11.18 20.06 -23.77
N TYR A 201 11.18 20.14 -22.44
CA TYR A 201 12.25 20.80 -21.69
C TYR A 201 13.45 19.87 -21.53
N SER A 202 14.64 20.40 -21.78
CA SER A 202 15.86 19.85 -21.17
C SER A 202 15.85 20.18 -19.68
N TYR A 203 16.58 19.42 -18.86
CA TYR A 203 16.62 19.66 -17.42
C TYR A 203 18.01 19.41 -16.86
N THR A 204 18.28 20.02 -15.71
CA THR A 204 19.48 19.81 -14.89
C THR A 204 19.12 19.06 -13.62
N THR A 205 20.09 18.35 -13.06
CA THR A 205 19.97 17.65 -11.79
C THR A 205 21.04 18.13 -10.83
N PHE A 206 20.67 18.32 -9.57
CA PHE A 206 21.59 18.66 -8.49
C PHE A 206 20.99 18.29 -7.14
N ASP A 207 21.82 18.12 -6.13
CA ASP A 207 21.41 17.75 -4.79
C ASP A 207 21.70 18.88 -3.79
N TYR A 208 20.80 19.08 -2.84
CA TYR A 208 21.10 19.90 -1.67
C TYR A 208 21.05 19.06 -0.41
N GLY A 209 21.98 19.31 0.51
CA GLY A 209 22.06 18.54 1.74
C GLY A 209 22.95 19.14 2.81
N SER A 210 23.03 18.45 3.94
CA SER A 210 23.71 18.93 5.16
C SER A 210 25.21 19.21 5.01
N GLY A 211 25.86 18.71 3.96
CA GLY A 211 27.31 18.76 3.78
C GLY A 211 28.08 17.72 4.60
N ASN A 212 27.40 16.97 5.48
CA ASN A 212 28.03 16.11 6.49
C ASN A 212 27.38 14.72 6.63
N ASP A 213 26.52 14.30 5.70
CA ASP A 213 25.92 12.96 5.71
C ASP A 213 27.00 11.87 5.65
N TYR A 214 26.84 10.82 6.47
CA TYR A 214 27.83 9.75 6.64
C TYR A 214 27.72 8.67 5.58
N TRP A 215 26.54 8.47 5.03
CA TRP A 215 26.20 7.32 4.18
C TRP A 215 26.06 7.72 2.72
N ARG A 216 25.62 8.96 2.45
CA ARG A 216 25.26 9.47 1.12
C ARG A 216 26.14 10.65 0.78
N THR A 217 27.06 10.48 -0.17
CA THR A 217 28.06 11.52 -0.48
C THR A 217 27.42 12.75 -1.11
N GLU A 218 26.32 12.56 -1.85
CA GLU A 218 25.48 13.61 -2.47
C GLU A 218 24.83 14.55 -1.45
N TYR A 219 24.58 14.11 -0.22
CA TYR A 219 24.11 14.98 0.89
C TYR A 219 25.24 15.34 1.87
N GLY A 220 26.43 14.78 1.63
CA GLY A 220 27.64 14.97 2.39
C GLY A 220 28.60 15.89 1.64
N LYS A 221 29.84 15.43 1.44
CA LYS A 221 30.93 16.26 0.89
C LYS A 221 30.74 16.66 -0.58
N GLU A 222 29.85 15.99 -1.30
CA GLU A 222 29.59 16.22 -2.72
C GLU A 222 28.25 16.96 -2.95
N ALA A 223 27.62 17.47 -1.90
CA ALA A 223 26.40 18.27 -2.04
C ALA A 223 26.64 19.52 -2.89
N ASP A 224 25.82 19.72 -3.93
CA ASP A 224 25.92 20.88 -4.82
C ASP A 224 25.53 22.17 -4.08
N LEU A 225 24.52 22.09 -3.21
CA LEU A 225 24.13 23.16 -2.30
C LEU A 225 24.10 22.67 -0.85
N VAL A 226 24.63 23.48 0.06
CA VAL A 226 24.57 23.19 1.50
C VAL A 226 23.29 23.75 2.09
N SER A 227 22.46 22.88 2.65
CA SER A 227 21.22 23.26 3.34
C SER A 227 21.42 23.51 4.82
N THR A 228 20.48 24.26 5.40
CA THR A 228 20.43 24.49 6.84
C THR A 228 19.79 23.29 7.56
N SER A 229 20.21 23.05 8.80
CA SER A 229 19.55 22.09 9.69
C SER A 229 18.38 22.74 10.45
N VAL A 230 17.38 21.96 10.81
CA VAL A 230 16.19 22.42 11.54
C VAL A 230 16.01 21.68 12.87
N ASP A 231 15.52 22.41 13.88
CA ASP A 231 15.29 21.87 15.23
C ASP A 231 13.84 21.39 15.39
N ALA A 232 13.65 20.06 15.41
CA ALA A 232 12.36 19.40 15.60
C ALA A 232 12.08 19.05 17.09
N SER A 233 12.85 19.57 18.03
CA SER A 233 12.69 19.29 19.47
C SER A 233 11.33 19.72 20.02
N LEU A 234 10.59 20.58 19.32
CA LEU A 234 9.21 20.91 19.64
C LEU A 234 8.29 19.68 19.53
N TYR A 235 8.53 18.81 18.54
CA TYR A 235 7.67 17.67 18.20
C TYR A 235 8.25 16.33 18.63
N ILE A 236 9.55 16.11 18.45
CA ILE A 236 10.23 14.87 18.82
C ILE A 236 10.82 15.04 20.21
N LYS A 237 10.33 14.28 21.18
CA LYS A 237 10.86 14.29 22.55
C LYS A 237 11.80 13.12 22.81
N LYS A 238 11.74 12.07 21.98
CA LYS A 238 12.56 10.87 22.15
C LYS A 238 13.30 10.52 20.86
N TRP A 239 14.60 10.73 20.89
CA TRP A 239 15.51 10.29 19.83
C TRP A 239 16.53 9.30 20.39
N PRO A 240 16.50 8.01 19.98
CA PRO A 240 17.41 7.00 20.51
C PRO A 240 18.88 7.26 20.16
N ALA A 241 19.79 7.04 21.10
CA ALA A 241 21.23 7.28 20.90
C ALA A 241 21.86 6.46 19.76
N PHE A 242 21.34 5.26 19.47
CA PHE A 242 21.81 4.48 18.32
C PHE A 242 21.38 5.12 16.99
N ARG A 243 20.23 5.80 16.95
CA ARG A 243 19.79 6.58 15.78
C ARG A 243 20.71 7.78 15.56
N THR A 244 21.10 8.50 16.62
CA THR A 244 22.14 9.54 16.53
C THR A 244 23.46 9.01 16.03
N ARG A 245 23.89 7.83 16.51
CA ARG A 245 25.14 7.22 16.05
C ARG A 245 25.10 6.84 14.58
N TYR A 246 23.95 6.36 14.10
CA TYR A 246 23.77 5.99 12.71
C TYR A 246 23.79 7.23 11.81
N TRP A 247 22.99 8.25 12.12
CA TRP A 247 22.80 9.42 11.26
C TRP A 247 23.82 10.54 11.43
N GLY A 248 24.45 10.66 12.61
CA GLY A 248 25.35 11.75 12.95
C GLY A 248 24.70 13.01 13.53
N PHE A 249 23.37 13.02 13.64
CA PHE A 249 22.58 14.11 14.19
C PHE A 249 21.42 13.59 15.06
N ASP A 250 20.79 14.50 15.79
CA ASP A 250 19.57 14.22 16.55
C ASP A 250 18.44 15.16 16.15
N GLN A 251 17.32 15.09 16.86
CA GLN A 251 16.13 15.87 16.57
C GLN A 251 16.34 17.40 16.61
N SER A 252 17.42 17.89 17.22
CA SER A 252 17.72 19.32 17.27
C SER A 252 18.43 19.87 16.02
N SER A 253 18.82 19.00 15.10
CA SER A 253 19.58 19.37 13.90
C SER A 253 19.26 18.43 12.73
N LEU A 254 17.97 18.25 12.43
CA LEU A 254 17.54 17.43 11.30
C LEU A 254 17.96 18.10 9.98
N PRO A 255 18.56 17.35 9.03
CA PRO A 255 18.99 17.90 7.76
C PRO A 255 17.83 18.09 6.79
N LEU A 256 17.89 19.14 5.97
CA LEU A 256 17.00 19.33 4.83
C LEU A 256 17.70 18.83 3.58
N ASN A 257 17.61 17.54 3.31
CA ASN A 257 18.22 16.89 2.15
C ASN A 257 17.17 16.73 1.02
N GLY A 258 17.57 16.95 -0.24
CA GLY A 258 16.69 16.68 -1.37
C GLY A 258 17.39 16.64 -2.71
N ARG A 259 16.85 15.79 -3.59
CA ARG A 259 17.30 15.63 -4.98
C ARG A 259 16.43 16.45 -5.91
N VAL A 260 17.03 17.22 -6.79
CA VAL A 260 16.32 18.17 -7.65
C VAL A 260 16.46 17.80 -9.12
N TRP A 261 15.34 17.79 -9.84
CA TRP A 261 15.28 17.83 -11.29
C TRP A 261 14.62 19.14 -11.71
N MET A 262 15.37 20.03 -12.35
CA MET A 262 14.95 21.39 -12.67
C MET A 262 14.95 21.65 -14.17
N PRO A 263 13.83 22.09 -14.78
CA PRO A 263 13.77 22.43 -16.19
C PRO A 263 14.74 23.55 -16.55
N GLU A 264 15.38 23.43 -17.70
CA GLU A 264 16.15 24.52 -18.31
C GLU A 264 15.22 25.46 -19.08
N GLY A 265 15.35 26.77 -18.86
CA GLY A 265 14.56 27.76 -19.58
C GLY A 265 14.45 29.10 -18.86
N ASN A 266 13.81 30.06 -19.51
CA ASN A 266 13.53 31.38 -18.93
C ASN A 266 12.21 31.37 -18.16
N GLY A 267 12.15 32.11 -17.05
CA GLY A 267 10.96 32.22 -16.20
C GLY A 267 10.96 31.29 -15.01
N SER A 268 9.87 31.38 -14.23
CA SER A 268 9.63 30.55 -13.05
C SER A 268 8.75 29.36 -13.40
N PHE A 269 9.05 28.20 -12.83
CA PHE A 269 8.34 26.95 -13.03
C PHE A 269 7.58 26.54 -11.75
N PRO A 270 6.45 25.80 -11.87
CA PRO A 270 5.78 25.23 -10.71
C PRO A 270 6.72 24.30 -9.92
N LEU A 271 6.56 24.28 -8.59
CA LEU A 271 7.36 23.46 -7.69
C LEU A 271 6.58 22.22 -7.23
N VAL A 272 7.19 21.05 -7.32
CA VAL A 272 6.60 19.78 -6.88
C VAL A 272 7.54 19.11 -5.88
N LEU A 273 7.10 18.96 -4.64
CA LEU A 273 7.83 18.19 -3.63
C LEU A 273 7.26 16.76 -3.57
N MET A 274 8.12 15.77 -3.59
CA MET A 274 7.79 14.34 -3.49
C MET A 274 8.39 13.78 -2.21
N VAL A 275 7.59 13.08 -1.39
CA VAL A 275 8.05 12.52 -0.12
C VAL A 275 7.65 11.06 0.03
N HIS A 276 8.60 10.25 0.49
CA HIS A 276 8.41 8.83 0.71
C HIS A 276 7.67 8.53 2.01
N GLY A 277 7.23 7.28 2.16
CA GLY A 277 6.60 6.78 3.37
C GLY A 277 7.57 6.19 4.39
N ASN A 278 7.01 5.48 5.37
CA ASN A 278 7.82 4.74 6.32
C ASN A 278 8.33 3.46 5.67
N HIS A 279 9.65 3.38 5.52
CA HIS A 279 10.36 2.14 5.20
C HIS A 279 11.31 1.77 6.37
N LEU A 280 12.34 0.98 6.11
CA LEU A 280 13.50 0.87 7.00
C LEU A 280 14.38 2.13 6.85
N MET A 281 14.94 2.65 7.94
CA MET A 281 15.79 3.86 7.88
C MET A 281 17.14 3.58 7.22
N GLU A 282 17.59 2.33 7.26
CA GLU A 282 18.84 1.85 6.69
C GLU A 282 18.75 1.54 5.18
N ASP A 283 17.57 1.72 4.59
CA ASP A 283 17.28 1.48 3.17
C ASP A 283 16.60 2.71 2.57
N PHE A 284 17.39 3.50 1.83
CA PHE A 284 17.04 4.88 1.50
C PHE A 284 15.94 4.97 0.44
N SER A 285 14.91 5.74 0.73
CA SER A 285 13.67 5.76 -0.06
C SER A 285 13.55 6.92 -1.04
N ASP A 286 14.33 7.99 -0.85
CA ASP A 286 14.22 9.25 -1.59
C ASP A 286 14.65 9.13 -3.06
N GLU A 287 15.61 8.26 -3.37
CA GLU A 287 16.06 8.01 -4.74
C GLU A 287 14.94 7.41 -5.62
N GLY A 288 14.01 6.69 -4.99
CA GLY A 288 13.05 5.83 -5.70
C GLY A 288 11.99 6.53 -6.55
N TYR A 289 11.97 7.87 -6.56
CA TYR A 289 11.11 8.70 -7.39
C TYR A 289 11.82 9.37 -8.57
N GLY A 290 13.09 9.03 -8.85
CA GLY A 290 13.84 9.63 -9.94
C GLY A 290 13.12 9.59 -11.29
N TYR A 291 12.41 8.50 -11.59
CA TYR A 291 11.60 8.37 -12.81
C TYR A 291 10.47 9.39 -12.92
N LEU A 292 9.89 9.84 -11.80
CA LEU A 292 8.93 10.93 -11.77
C LEU A 292 9.64 12.28 -11.84
N GLY A 293 10.76 12.43 -11.13
CA GLY A 293 11.59 13.64 -11.15
C GLY A 293 12.00 14.04 -12.57
N GLU A 294 12.57 13.10 -13.31
CA GLU A 294 12.99 13.30 -14.71
C GLU A 294 11.80 13.63 -15.62
N LEU A 295 10.68 12.89 -15.48
CA LEU A 295 9.48 13.12 -16.28
C LEU A 295 8.94 14.53 -16.04
N LEU A 296 8.73 14.90 -14.78
CA LEU A 296 8.16 16.19 -14.39
C LEU A 296 9.08 17.34 -14.82
N ALA A 297 10.40 17.22 -14.65
CA ALA A 297 11.34 18.23 -15.12
C ALA A 297 11.32 18.42 -16.64
N SER A 298 11.27 17.32 -17.40
CA SER A 298 11.13 17.41 -18.87
C SER A 298 9.82 18.06 -19.32
N ARG A 299 8.81 18.08 -18.44
CA ARG A 299 7.50 18.67 -18.68
C ARG A 299 7.33 20.07 -18.08
N GLY A 300 8.39 20.66 -17.54
CA GLY A 300 8.39 22.04 -17.06
C GLY A 300 8.02 22.22 -15.58
N PHE A 301 8.18 21.17 -14.75
CA PHE A 301 8.02 21.25 -13.30
C PHE A 301 9.38 21.16 -12.60
N ILE A 302 9.63 21.96 -11.58
CA ILE A 302 10.74 21.70 -10.66
C ILE A 302 10.30 20.56 -9.76
N ALA A 303 10.94 19.39 -9.88
CA ALA A 303 10.63 18.23 -9.07
C ALA A 303 11.72 18.03 -8.02
N VAL A 304 11.32 17.84 -6.77
CA VAL A 304 12.24 17.63 -5.65
C VAL A 304 11.83 16.37 -4.88
N SER A 305 12.71 15.38 -4.79
CA SER A 305 12.50 14.23 -3.89
C SER A 305 13.12 14.54 -2.53
N VAL A 306 12.30 14.56 -1.49
CA VAL A 306 12.67 14.94 -0.12
C VAL A 306 13.10 13.71 0.67
N ASP A 307 14.24 13.82 1.35
CA ASP A 307 14.78 12.80 2.24
C ASP A 307 14.24 12.93 3.67
N GLU A 308 13.47 11.93 4.09
CA GLU A 308 12.97 11.77 5.46
C GLU A 308 13.35 10.41 6.05
N ASN A 309 14.39 9.74 5.54
CA ASN A 309 14.76 8.39 5.98
C ASN A 309 15.07 8.33 7.48
N TYR A 310 15.56 9.43 8.05
CA TYR A 310 15.79 9.55 9.49
C TYR A 310 14.51 9.56 10.36
N LEU A 311 13.31 9.59 9.75
CA LEU A 311 12.00 9.41 10.41
C LEU A 311 11.42 8.00 10.19
N ASN A 312 12.08 7.15 9.41
CA ASN A 312 11.63 5.78 9.16
C ASN A 312 11.83 4.85 10.36
N TYR A 313 11.10 3.75 10.38
CA TYR A 313 11.27 2.66 11.34
C TYR A 313 12.66 2.04 11.22
N SER A 314 13.22 1.63 12.36
CA SER A 314 14.39 0.76 12.41
C SER A 314 14.13 -0.33 13.43
N VAL A 315 14.49 -1.57 13.12
CA VAL A 315 14.35 -2.68 14.07
C VAL A 315 15.17 -2.43 15.34
N TRP A 316 16.23 -1.61 15.25
CA TRP A 316 17.12 -1.29 16.36
C TRP A 316 16.65 -0.11 17.21
N THR A 317 15.84 0.80 16.65
CA THR A 317 15.49 2.07 17.33
C THR A 317 14.01 2.41 17.36
N GLY A 318 13.16 1.63 16.68
CA GLY A 318 11.73 1.92 16.52
C GLY A 318 11.47 3.09 15.57
N ILE A 319 10.29 3.70 15.67
CA ILE A 319 9.89 4.93 14.96
C ILE A 319 10.03 6.12 15.94
N PRO A 320 10.57 7.27 15.51
CA PRO A 320 10.56 8.50 16.33
C PRO A 320 9.15 8.93 16.74
N ASP A 321 9.00 9.53 17.91
CA ASP A 321 7.69 10.05 18.32
C ASP A 321 7.22 11.20 17.42
N ASN A 322 5.91 11.30 17.20
CA ASN A 322 5.30 12.29 16.31
C ASN A 322 5.83 12.30 14.87
N ASP A 323 6.37 11.18 14.37
CA ASP A 323 6.92 11.09 13.01
C ASP A 323 5.97 11.69 11.97
N MET A 324 4.67 11.39 12.04
CA MET A 324 3.68 11.89 11.08
C MET A 324 3.58 13.41 11.02
N LYS A 325 3.65 14.09 12.17
CA LYS A 325 3.66 15.55 12.21
C LYS A 325 4.96 16.10 11.66
N VAL A 326 6.08 15.49 12.04
CA VAL A 326 7.41 15.99 11.67
C VAL A 326 7.64 15.86 10.17
N ARG A 327 7.14 14.79 9.52
CA ARG A 327 7.18 14.67 8.05
C ARG A 327 6.47 15.83 7.35
N ALA A 328 5.25 16.13 7.78
CA ALA A 328 4.50 17.28 7.25
C ALA A 328 5.23 18.61 7.52
N TRP A 329 5.86 18.75 8.69
CA TRP A 329 6.65 19.93 9.04
C TRP A 329 7.93 20.08 8.21
N ILE A 330 8.65 18.98 7.95
CA ILE A 330 9.86 18.97 7.13
C ILE A 330 9.55 19.44 5.71
N LEU A 331 8.43 19.02 5.09
CA LEU A 331 7.99 19.56 3.79
C LEU A 331 7.88 21.09 3.79
N LEU A 332 7.32 21.68 4.85
CA LEU A 332 7.20 23.15 4.97
C LEU A 332 8.58 23.81 5.14
N LYS A 333 9.50 23.16 5.87
CA LYS A 333 10.90 23.61 5.98
C LYS A 333 11.63 23.56 4.64
N HIS A 334 11.35 22.58 3.80
CA HIS A 334 11.88 22.55 2.43
C HIS A 334 11.38 23.72 1.60
N LEU A 335 10.12 24.12 1.72
CA LEU A 335 9.61 25.33 1.03
C LEU A 335 10.37 26.60 1.46
N GLN A 336 10.63 26.76 2.76
CA GLN A 336 11.43 27.89 3.28
C GLN A 336 12.89 27.85 2.78
N GLN A 337 13.51 26.66 2.76
CA GLN A 337 14.89 26.47 2.27
C GLN A 337 15.00 26.78 0.77
N ILE A 338 14.03 26.33 -0.03
CA ILE A 338 13.97 26.61 -1.46
C ILE A 338 13.70 28.09 -1.73
N GLU A 339 12.86 28.77 -0.92
CA GLU A 339 12.68 30.23 -1.02
C GLU A 339 14.00 30.97 -0.75
N SER A 340 14.75 30.56 0.26
CA SER A 340 16.07 31.12 0.54
C SER A 340 17.02 30.97 -0.65
N TYR A 341 17.05 29.81 -1.30
CA TYR A 341 17.86 29.61 -2.50
C TYR A 341 17.35 30.45 -3.68
N ALA A 342 16.02 30.50 -3.89
CA ALA A 342 15.42 31.27 -4.96
C ALA A 342 15.69 32.79 -4.87
N GLY A 343 16.03 33.30 -3.68
CA GLY A 343 16.47 34.67 -3.44
C GLY A 343 17.97 34.93 -3.62
N ASP A 344 18.80 33.89 -3.76
CA ASP A 344 20.26 33.99 -3.87
C ASP A 344 20.74 33.70 -5.31
N ALA A 345 21.33 34.72 -5.95
CA ALA A 345 21.85 34.66 -7.31
C ALA A 345 22.98 33.64 -7.53
N ALA A 346 23.58 33.13 -6.45
CA ALA A 346 24.58 32.07 -6.53
C ALA A 346 23.97 30.67 -6.72
N THR A 347 22.66 30.50 -6.56
CA THR A 347 22.01 29.18 -6.62
C THR A 347 21.27 28.94 -7.94
N PRO A 348 21.13 27.68 -8.38
CA PRO A 348 20.31 27.32 -9.55
C PRO A 348 18.84 27.75 -9.42
N PHE A 349 18.31 27.87 -8.20
CA PHE A 349 16.92 28.23 -7.95
C PHE A 349 16.62 29.72 -8.17
N TYR A 350 17.64 30.57 -8.33
CA TYR A 350 17.46 32.01 -8.38
C TYR A 350 16.44 32.43 -9.43
N GLN A 351 15.33 33.01 -8.97
CA GLN A 351 14.20 33.45 -9.81
C GLN A 351 13.56 32.34 -10.68
N LYS A 352 13.78 31.06 -10.34
CA LYS A 352 13.22 29.91 -11.08
C LYS A 352 11.96 29.31 -10.48
N VAL A 353 11.63 29.62 -9.23
CA VAL A 353 10.55 28.93 -8.50
C VAL A 353 9.27 29.78 -8.49
N ASN A 354 8.15 29.20 -8.90
CA ASN A 354 6.83 29.81 -8.76
C ASN A 354 6.13 29.32 -7.49
N PHE A 355 6.29 30.04 -6.38
CA PHE A 355 5.63 29.72 -5.10
C PHE A 355 4.09 29.87 -5.12
N ALA A 356 3.53 30.49 -6.16
CA ALA A 356 2.10 30.52 -6.36
C ALA A 356 1.55 29.18 -6.92
N GLN A 357 2.39 28.28 -7.44
CA GLN A 357 2.00 27.01 -8.05
C GLN A 357 2.79 25.85 -7.45
N ILE A 358 2.32 25.31 -6.32
CA ILE A 358 2.97 24.21 -5.62
C ILE A 358 2.12 22.94 -5.67
N GLY A 359 2.76 21.83 -6.03
CA GLY A 359 2.24 20.48 -5.90
C GLY A 359 2.98 19.70 -4.81
N LEU A 360 2.27 18.85 -4.08
CA LEU A 360 2.86 17.93 -3.11
C LEU A 360 2.46 16.49 -3.45
N ILE A 361 3.44 15.59 -3.54
CA ILE A 361 3.25 14.15 -3.76
C ILE A 361 3.76 13.41 -2.53
N GLY A 362 2.95 12.51 -1.98
CA GLY A 362 3.34 11.72 -0.83
C GLY A 362 2.95 10.26 -0.98
N HIS A 363 3.85 9.34 -0.61
CA HIS A 363 3.59 7.91 -0.62
C HIS A 363 3.38 7.36 0.80
N SER A 364 2.35 6.54 1.05
CA SER A 364 2.13 5.89 2.34
C SER A 364 2.00 6.92 3.47
N ARG A 365 2.85 6.86 4.49
CA ARG A 365 2.99 7.91 5.50
C ARG A 365 3.25 9.31 4.92
N GLY A 366 4.04 9.41 3.85
CA GLY A 366 4.24 10.65 3.11
C GLY A 366 2.93 11.19 2.51
N GLY A 367 2.04 10.30 2.06
CA GLY A 367 0.71 10.65 1.55
C GLY A 367 -0.20 11.27 2.61
N GLN A 368 -0.06 10.85 3.87
CA GLN A 368 -0.68 11.53 5.00
C GLN A 368 0.00 12.88 5.32
N ALA A 369 1.33 12.93 5.21
CA ALA A 369 2.11 14.12 5.51
C ALA A 369 1.76 15.29 4.57
N VAL A 370 1.60 15.05 3.26
CA VAL A 370 1.22 16.10 2.31
C VAL A 370 -0.18 16.66 2.57
N ALA A 371 -1.13 15.82 2.99
CA ALA A 371 -2.45 16.27 3.42
C ALA A 371 -2.39 17.14 4.68
N MET A 372 -1.53 16.77 5.64
CA MET A 372 -1.30 17.56 6.85
C MET A 372 -0.57 18.88 6.55
N ALA A 373 0.37 18.90 5.61
CA ALA A 373 1.08 20.11 5.18
C ALA A 373 0.13 21.14 4.55
N LYS A 374 -0.90 20.71 3.81
CA LYS A 374 -1.95 21.63 3.32
C LYS A 374 -2.78 22.25 4.45
N ASP A 375 -2.93 21.54 5.56
CA ASP A 375 -3.65 21.95 6.77
C ASP A 375 -2.69 22.53 7.84
N ALA A 376 -1.51 23.00 7.43
CA ALA A 376 -0.43 23.43 8.32
C ALA A 376 -0.86 24.48 9.34
N GLY A 377 -1.66 25.46 8.93
CA GLY A 377 -2.14 26.53 9.80
C GLY A 377 -2.90 26.03 11.03
N ARG A 378 -3.49 24.83 10.99
CA ARG A 378 -4.11 24.18 12.15
C ARG A 378 -3.13 23.31 12.93
N TRP A 379 -2.30 22.52 12.24
CA TRP A 379 -1.40 21.56 12.88
C TRP A 379 -0.22 22.19 13.59
N PHE A 380 0.24 23.34 13.08
CA PHE A 380 1.47 24.00 13.49
C PHE A 380 1.25 25.47 13.89
N SER A 381 0.04 25.82 14.32
CA SER A 381 -0.32 27.20 14.73
C SER A 381 0.53 27.78 15.87
N ALA A 382 1.13 26.91 16.69
CA ALA A 382 2.00 27.31 17.79
C ALA A 382 3.50 27.33 17.43
N ASP A 383 3.86 27.03 16.18
CA ASP A 383 5.25 26.99 15.73
C ASP A 383 5.65 28.32 15.09
N GLU A 384 6.40 29.12 15.85
CA GLU A 384 6.90 30.43 15.41
C GLU A 384 8.04 30.32 14.36
N THR A 385 8.57 29.12 14.11
CA THR A 385 9.62 28.90 13.11
C THR A 385 9.07 28.74 11.69
N LEU A 386 7.77 28.41 11.57
CA LEU A 386 7.06 28.46 10.30
C LEU A 386 6.62 29.91 10.11
N GLY A 387 7.31 30.60 9.21
CA GLY A 387 6.99 31.99 8.87
C GLY A 387 5.61 32.11 8.22
N ASP A 388 5.38 33.20 7.52
CA ASP A 388 4.13 33.40 6.79
C ASP A 388 3.96 32.34 5.68
N LEU A 389 3.18 31.30 5.95
CA LEU A 389 2.91 30.18 5.03
C LEU A 389 1.97 30.56 3.88
N GLU A 390 1.27 31.70 3.94
CA GLU A 390 0.31 32.10 2.91
C GLU A 390 0.99 32.41 1.56
N ARG A 391 2.29 32.70 1.57
CA ARG A 391 3.12 32.87 0.37
C ARG A 391 3.33 31.58 -0.43
N TYR A 392 3.11 30.41 0.18
CA TYR A 392 3.24 29.11 -0.48
C TYR A 392 1.85 28.58 -0.84
N ASN A 393 1.45 28.77 -2.10
CA ASN A 393 0.15 28.33 -2.56
C ASN A 393 0.18 26.88 -3.07
N ILE A 394 -0.12 25.94 -2.16
CA ILE A 394 -0.29 24.52 -2.47
C ILE A 394 -1.64 24.32 -3.17
N GLN A 395 -1.59 24.01 -4.47
CA GLN A 395 -2.76 23.86 -5.35
C GLN A 395 -3.07 22.41 -5.72
N ALA A 396 -2.09 21.51 -5.58
CA ALA A 396 -2.23 20.10 -5.96
C ALA A 396 -1.65 19.18 -4.89
N ILE A 397 -2.40 18.13 -4.52
CA ILE A 397 -1.95 17.05 -3.64
C ILE A 397 -2.14 15.72 -4.34
N ILE A 398 -1.10 14.90 -4.37
CA ILE A 398 -1.15 13.52 -4.85
C ILE A 398 -0.75 12.59 -3.71
N ALA A 399 -1.66 11.72 -3.31
CA ALA A 399 -1.47 10.73 -2.26
C ALA A 399 -1.38 9.33 -2.89
N ILE A 400 -0.18 8.77 -2.94
CA ILE A 400 0.09 7.41 -3.42
C ILE A 400 -0.03 6.47 -2.22
N SER A 401 -0.85 5.42 -2.31
CA SER A 401 -1.13 4.42 -1.27
C SER A 401 -1.09 4.98 0.15
N PRO A 402 -1.79 6.09 0.46
CA PRO A 402 -1.51 6.86 1.67
C PRO A 402 -2.02 6.14 2.93
N THR A 403 -1.37 6.38 4.06
CA THR A 403 -2.02 6.12 5.36
C THR A 403 -3.06 7.20 5.65
N ASP A 404 -4.04 6.89 6.51
CA ASP A 404 -4.94 7.92 7.04
C ASP A 404 -5.32 7.70 8.51
N LYS A 405 -4.36 7.91 9.40
CA LYS A 405 -4.51 7.70 10.85
C LYS A 405 -4.76 9.02 11.58
N LYS A 406 -5.47 8.95 12.71
CA LYS A 406 -5.62 10.09 13.61
C LYS A 406 -4.26 10.50 14.17
N VAL A 407 -3.98 11.81 14.13
CA VAL A 407 -2.83 12.45 14.80
C VAL A 407 -3.41 13.45 15.78
N ASP A 408 -2.99 13.40 17.05
CA ASP A 408 -3.60 14.19 18.13
C ASP A 408 -5.14 14.12 18.20
N GLY A 409 -5.70 12.95 17.88
CA GLY A 409 -7.15 12.71 17.89
C GLY A 409 -7.90 13.20 16.64
N GLU A 410 -7.23 13.87 15.70
CA GLU A 410 -7.82 14.53 14.54
C GLU A 410 -7.30 13.95 13.21
N PHE A 411 -8.03 14.22 12.12
CA PHE A 411 -7.59 13.95 10.74
C PHE A 411 -7.22 15.24 10.02
N ALA A 412 -6.42 15.17 8.95
CA ALA A 412 -6.11 16.33 8.11
C ALA A 412 -7.36 16.84 7.37
N ARG A 413 -7.46 18.17 7.24
CA ARG A 413 -8.55 18.85 6.51
C ARG A 413 -8.01 19.38 5.19
N ILE A 414 -8.50 18.81 4.09
CA ILE A 414 -8.06 19.17 2.74
C ILE A 414 -9.14 20.08 2.14
N LYS A 415 -8.79 21.36 1.96
CA LYS A 415 -9.73 22.40 1.47
C LYS A 415 -9.14 23.21 0.35
N ASP A 416 -9.96 23.49 -0.66
CA ASP A 416 -9.67 24.40 -1.77
C ASP A 416 -8.32 24.07 -2.45
N VAL A 417 -8.16 22.81 -2.81
CA VAL A 417 -6.97 22.24 -3.46
C VAL A 417 -7.39 21.07 -4.32
N SER A 418 -6.72 20.85 -5.44
CA SER A 418 -6.95 19.64 -6.22
C SER A 418 -6.31 18.43 -5.53
N TYR A 419 -7.00 17.30 -5.49
CA TYR A 419 -6.54 16.09 -4.80
C TYR A 419 -6.58 14.84 -5.69
N LEU A 420 -5.53 14.03 -5.69
CA LEU A 420 -5.49 12.74 -6.36
C LEU A 420 -5.05 11.65 -5.39
N ALA A 421 -5.82 10.56 -5.27
CA ALA A 421 -5.36 9.33 -4.65
C ALA A 421 -5.05 8.26 -5.70
N LEU A 422 -3.90 7.60 -5.59
CA LEU A 422 -3.55 6.40 -6.38
C LEU A 422 -3.25 5.27 -5.40
N GLN A 423 -3.98 4.16 -5.45
CA GLN A 423 -3.73 3.05 -4.51
C GLN A 423 -3.95 1.69 -5.17
N GLY A 424 -3.07 0.74 -4.82
CA GLY A 424 -3.18 -0.65 -5.26
C GLY A 424 -4.15 -1.46 -4.40
N ALA A 425 -4.94 -2.33 -5.02
CA ALA A 425 -5.84 -3.23 -4.29
C ALA A 425 -5.10 -4.39 -3.61
N ARG A 426 -3.89 -4.72 -4.09
CA ARG A 426 -3.01 -5.75 -3.54
C ARG A 426 -1.94 -5.19 -2.61
N ASP A 427 -2.15 -3.97 -2.14
CA ASP A 427 -1.33 -3.30 -1.14
C ASP A 427 -1.40 -4.07 0.18
N ALA A 428 -0.34 -4.81 0.54
CA ALA A 428 -0.29 -5.58 1.76
C ALA A 428 0.21 -4.75 2.96
N ASP A 429 0.71 -3.52 2.77
CA ASP A 429 1.12 -2.65 3.88
C ASP A 429 -0.03 -1.76 4.37
N VAL A 430 -0.70 -1.06 3.46
CA VAL A 430 -1.93 -0.30 3.67
C VAL A 430 -3.07 -1.01 2.94
N ASN A 431 -3.56 -2.08 3.57
CA ASN A 431 -4.47 -3.03 2.93
C ASN A 431 -5.94 -2.61 2.85
N ASP A 432 -6.27 -1.42 3.35
CA ASP A 432 -7.57 -0.77 3.18
C ASP A 432 -7.38 0.43 2.24
N PHE A 433 -8.40 0.78 1.44
CA PHE A 433 -8.34 1.95 0.56
C PHE A 433 -8.39 3.30 1.33
N ASP A 434 -7.35 3.60 2.12
CA ASP A 434 -7.25 4.78 2.98
C ASP A 434 -7.21 6.09 2.18
N GLY A 435 -6.72 6.08 0.93
CA GLY A 435 -6.75 7.26 0.05
C GLY A 435 -8.17 7.78 -0.25
N ASP A 436 -9.17 6.90 -0.25
CA ASP A 436 -10.58 7.25 -0.43
C ASP A 436 -11.11 8.09 0.75
N ARG A 437 -10.59 7.87 1.96
CA ARG A 437 -10.98 8.63 3.17
C ARG A 437 -10.51 10.07 3.11
N GLN A 438 -9.31 10.30 2.56
CA GLN A 438 -8.81 11.65 2.28
C GLN A 438 -9.56 12.30 1.11
N TYR A 439 -9.92 11.55 0.07
CA TYR A 439 -10.81 12.02 -1.02
C TYR A 439 -12.15 12.53 -0.47
N ILE A 440 -12.82 11.72 0.37
CA ILE A 440 -14.11 12.06 0.99
C ILE A 440 -14.02 13.38 1.78
N ARG A 441 -12.95 13.56 2.58
CA ARG A 441 -12.75 14.78 3.37
C ARG A 441 -12.26 15.98 2.58
N THR A 442 -11.89 15.81 1.32
CA THR A 442 -11.51 16.92 0.45
C THR A 442 -12.76 17.69 0.04
N SER A 443 -12.76 19.00 0.30
CA SER A 443 -13.94 19.86 0.09
C SER A 443 -13.58 21.18 -0.58
N PHE A 444 -14.53 21.71 -1.34
CA PHE A 444 -14.42 22.98 -2.04
C PHE A 444 -15.40 23.99 -1.42
N THR A 445 -14.90 25.17 -1.07
CA THR A 445 -15.71 26.21 -0.42
C THR A 445 -16.33 27.17 -1.43
N LYS A 446 -15.79 27.24 -2.66
CA LYS A 446 -16.22 28.11 -3.75
C LYS A 446 -16.06 27.41 -5.11
N PRO A 447 -16.86 27.78 -6.13
CA PRO A 447 -16.62 27.35 -7.50
C PRO A 447 -15.21 27.72 -7.97
N SER A 448 -14.51 26.77 -8.57
CA SER A 448 -13.13 26.92 -9.08
C SER A 448 -12.81 25.80 -10.06
N ALA A 449 -11.59 25.79 -10.61
CA ALA A 449 -11.07 24.70 -11.44
C ALA A 449 -10.56 23.49 -10.61
N HIS A 450 -10.61 23.56 -9.26
CA HIS A 450 -10.16 22.46 -8.43
C HIS A 450 -11.05 21.24 -8.57
N PHE A 451 -10.42 20.07 -8.52
CA PHE A 451 -11.12 18.79 -8.55
C PHE A 451 -10.39 17.76 -7.69
N LYS A 452 -11.14 16.74 -7.27
CA LYS A 452 -10.61 15.57 -6.57
C LYS A 452 -10.87 14.32 -7.39
N SER A 453 -9.93 13.39 -7.34
CA SER A 453 -10.05 12.07 -7.95
C SER A 453 -9.39 10.99 -7.09
N SER A 454 -9.88 9.76 -7.17
CA SER A 454 -9.25 8.60 -6.57
C SER A 454 -9.26 7.43 -7.54
N VAL A 455 -8.13 6.74 -7.68
CA VAL A 455 -7.96 5.61 -8.57
C VAL A 455 -7.50 4.39 -7.77
N TYR A 456 -8.35 3.37 -7.73
CA TYR A 456 -8.02 2.07 -7.15
C TYR A 456 -7.61 1.11 -8.27
N ILE A 457 -6.38 0.63 -8.20
CA ILE A 457 -5.72 -0.15 -9.26
C ILE A 457 -5.72 -1.61 -8.82
N THR A 458 -6.40 -2.48 -9.56
CA THR A 458 -6.72 -3.85 -9.11
C THR A 458 -5.50 -4.71 -8.80
N ASP A 459 -4.43 -4.54 -9.55
CA ASP A 459 -3.28 -5.45 -9.53
C ASP A 459 -1.99 -4.78 -9.01
N ALA A 460 -2.06 -3.52 -8.60
CA ALA A 460 -0.93 -2.83 -7.99
C ALA A 460 -0.78 -3.18 -6.51
N ASN A 461 0.46 -3.15 -6.02
CA ASN A 461 0.82 -3.29 -4.61
C ASN A 461 1.30 -1.97 -4.00
N HIS A 462 1.78 -1.99 -2.75
CA HIS A 462 2.35 -0.81 -2.09
C HIS A 462 3.69 -0.39 -2.70
N SER A 463 4.63 -1.34 -2.80
CA SER A 463 6.05 -0.99 -2.92
C SER A 463 6.48 -0.49 -4.30
N GLN A 464 5.90 -1.01 -5.38
CA GLN A 464 6.48 -0.83 -6.72
C GLN A 464 6.38 0.59 -7.29
N PHE A 465 5.62 1.49 -6.65
CA PHE A 465 5.62 2.92 -6.97
C PHE A 465 6.97 3.59 -6.70
N ASN A 466 7.79 3.02 -5.82
CA ASN A 466 9.14 3.44 -5.49
C ASN A 466 10.14 2.39 -6.00
N THR A 467 11.20 2.79 -6.69
CA THR A 467 12.15 1.82 -7.29
C THR A 467 13.00 1.09 -6.25
N GLU A 468 13.18 1.66 -5.05
CA GLU A 468 14.06 1.12 -4.00
C GLU A 468 13.36 0.10 -3.11
N TRP A 469 12.04 0.16 -2.98
CA TRP A 469 11.29 -0.71 -2.04
C TRP A 469 11.09 -2.15 -2.56
N GLY A 470 11.48 -2.41 -3.79
CA GLY A 470 11.39 -3.73 -4.40
C GLY A 470 9.96 -4.24 -4.58
N PHE A 471 9.82 -5.57 -4.62
CA PHE A 471 8.58 -6.24 -5.02
C PHE A 471 7.69 -6.70 -3.84
N ARG A 472 8.13 -6.55 -2.60
CA ARG A 472 7.38 -7.00 -1.41
C ARG A 472 6.99 -5.81 -0.56
N ASP A 473 5.74 -5.79 -0.13
CA ASP A 473 5.21 -4.75 0.76
C ASP A 473 5.60 -4.98 2.22
N ILE A 474 6.01 -6.20 2.57
CA ILE A 474 6.39 -6.56 3.94
C ILE A 474 7.77 -7.21 3.93
N SER A 475 8.64 -6.74 4.84
CA SER A 475 10.00 -7.23 5.01
C SER A 475 10.07 -8.69 5.48
N PHE A 476 11.27 -9.28 5.37
CA PHE A 476 11.53 -10.61 5.86
C PHE A 476 11.56 -10.68 7.39
N PRO A 477 11.34 -11.87 7.99
CA PRO A 477 10.97 -13.14 7.34
C PRO A 477 9.49 -13.21 6.94
N LYS A 478 8.65 -12.28 7.42
CA LYS A 478 7.20 -12.24 7.19
C LYS A 478 6.79 -12.26 5.72
N GLY A 479 7.52 -11.51 4.89
CA GLY A 479 7.23 -11.36 3.46
C GLY A 479 7.16 -12.67 2.68
N ILE A 480 7.69 -13.79 3.19
CA ILE A 480 7.60 -15.10 2.51
C ILE A 480 6.17 -15.64 2.40
N PHE A 481 5.25 -15.15 3.24
CA PHE A 481 3.86 -15.62 3.24
C PHE A 481 2.98 -14.87 2.24
N LEU A 482 3.45 -13.75 1.69
CA LEU A 482 2.67 -12.92 0.78
C LEU A 482 2.53 -13.57 -0.60
N ASN A 483 1.31 -13.52 -1.14
CA ASN A 483 1.06 -13.91 -2.51
C ASN A 483 1.51 -12.79 -3.45
N GLN A 484 2.39 -13.16 -4.37
CA GLN A 484 2.97 -12.23 -5.34
C GLN A 484 2.50 -12.49 -6.76
N GLN A 485 1.74 -13.55 -6.98
CA GLN A 485 1.40 -13.97 -8.33
C GLN A 485 0.65 -12.82 -9.00
N ALA A 486 -0.53 -12.43 -8.54
CA ALA A 486 -1.40 -11.52 -9.29
C ALA A 486 -1.04 -10.02 -9.19
N ILE A 487 0.20 -9.69 -8.81
CA ILE A 487 0.68 -8.31 -8.76
C ILE A 487 1.24 -7.94 -10.14
N ILE A 488 0.79 -6.80 -10.69
CA ILE A 488 1.29 -6.27 -11.97
C ILE A 488 2.80 -6.01 -11.89
N GLY A 489 3.50 -6.07 -13.02
CA GLY A 489 4.92 -5.78 -13.07
C GLY A 489 5.29 -4.36 -12.59
N PRO A 490 6.49 -4.17 -12.04
CA PRO A 490 6.92 -2.89 -11.46
C PRO A 490 7.00 -1.77 -12.50
N LYS A 491 7.31 -2.11 -13.75
CA LYS A 491 7.38 -1.15 -14.85
C LYS A 491 5.99 -0.61 -15.19
N GLU A 492 5.01 -1.50 -15.31
CA GLU A 492 3.62 -1.17 -15.63
C GLU A 492 2.99 -0.36 -14.49
N GLN A 493 3.22 -0.72 -13.22
CA GLN A 493 2.73 0.06 -12.08
C GLN A 493 3.30 1.49 -12.06
N ARG A 494 4.60 1.67 -12.36
CA ARG A 494 5.20 3.00 -12.47
C ARG A 494 4.73 3.76 -13.70
N GLU A 495 4.40 3.08 -14.80
CA GLU A 495 3.81 3.74 -15.96
C GLU A 495 2.43 4.31 -15.62
N ILE A 496 1.59 3.57 -14.86
CA ILE A 496 0.33 4.11 -14.32
C ILE A 496 0.59 5.35 -13.47
N ALA A 497 1.60 5.31 -12.58
CA ALA A 497 1.98 6.45 -11.76
C ALA A 497 2.39 7.66 -12.61
N LYS A 498 3.24 7.48 -13.62
CA LYS A 498 3.64 8.53 -14.56
C LYS A 498 2.45 9.16 -15.27
N ILE A 499 1.53 8.34 -15.78
CA ILE A 499 0.34 8.80 -16.51
C ILE A 499 -0.50 9.71 -15.62
N TYR A 500 -0.92 9.22 -14.45
CA TYR A 500 -1.82 9.96 -13.57
C TYR A 500 -1.14 11.16 -12.91
N VAL A 501 0.10 11.00 -12.41
CA VAL A 501 0.83 12.10 -11.76
C VAL A 501 1.06 13.25 -12.72
N SER A 502 1.58 12.97 -13.92
CA SER A 502 1.86 14.01 -14.89
C SER A 502 0.59 14.65 -15.43
N ALA A 503 -0.42 13.86 -15.81
CA ALA A 503 -1.71 14.38 -16.26
C ALA A 503 -2.36 15.31 -15.22
N PHE A 504 -2.25 14.95 -13.94
CA PHE A 504 -2.87 15.70 -12.86
C PHE A 504 -2.16 17.04 -12.64
N LEU A 505 -0.83 17.05 -12.61
CA LEU A 505 -0.05 18.28 -12.46
C LEU A 505 -0.18 19.19 -13.69
N GLU A 506 -0.26 18.63 -14.90
CA GLU A 506 -0.57 19.40 -16.11
C GLU A 506 -1.95 20.07 -16.01
N SER A 507 -2.96 19.32 -15.57
CA SER A 507 -4.32 19.86 -15.42
C SER A 507 -4.41 20.95 -14.33
N THR A 508 -3.70 20.76 -13.22
CA THR A 508 -3.90 21.57 -12.00
C THR A 508 -2.91 22.72 -11.85
N LEU A 509 -1.68 22.57 -12.32
CA LEU A 509 -0.64 23.60 -12.21
C LEU A 509 -0.36 24.29 -13.55
N HIS A 510 -0.46 23.60 -14.69
CA HIS A 510 -0.37 24.26 -16.01
C HIS A 510 -1.73 24.69 -16.58
N GLY A 511 -2.85 24.23 -16.00
CA GLY A 511 -4.18 24.51 -16.50
C GLY A 511 -4.50 23.81 -17.83
N ASN A 512 -3.81 22.70 -18.13
CA ASN A 512 -4.06 21.93 -19.34
C ASN A 512 -5.25 20.99 -19.15
N GLU A 513 -6.44 21.47 -19.50
CA GLU A 513 -7.70 20.73 -19.36
C GLU A 513 -7.82 19.51 -20.30
N SER A 514 -6.93 19.33 -21.27
CA SER A 514 -6.99 18.18 -22.19
C SER A 514 -6.89 16.83 -21.48
N TYR A 515 -6.31 16.80 -20.27
CA TYR A 515 -6.16 15.59 -19.46
C TYR A 515 -7.29 15.39 -18.44
N LEU A 516 -8.16 16.38 -18.23
CA LEU A 516 -9.28 16.26 -17.28
C LEU A 516 -10.18 15.03 -17.52
N PRO A 517 -10.49 14.63 -18.78
CA PRO A 517 -11.30 13.44 -19.03
C PRO A 517 -10.73 12.14 -18.44
N LEU A 518 -9.41 12.04 -18.24
CA LEU A 518 -8.78 10.86 -17.61
C LEU A 518 -9.29 10.64 -16.18
N PHE A 519 -9.53 11.72 -15.45
CA PHE A 519 -9.96 11.67 -14.06
C PHE A 519 -11.47 11.49 -13.94
N GLN A 520 -12.23 12.03 -14.90
CA GLN A 520 -13.68 11.83 -15.01
C GLN A 520 -14.03 10.39 -15.38
N ASP A 521 -13.28 9.82 -16.34
CA ASP A 521 -13.43 8.46 -16.80
C ASP A 521 -12.09 7.89 -17.29
N TYR A 522 -11.51 6.96 -16.52
CA TYR A 522 -10.24 6.32 -16.84
C TYR A 522 -10.23 5.65 -18.22
N ARG A 523 -11.41 5.29 -18.76
CA ARG A 523 -11.54 4.59 -20.05
C ARG A 523 -11.08 5.44 -21.22
N THR A 524 -11.17 6.77 -21.08
CA THR A 524 -10.65 7.73 -22.07
C THR A 524 -9.12 7.61 -22.22
N GLY A 525 -8.41 7.15 -21.18
CA GLY A 525 -6.96 6.95 -21.15
C GLY A 525 -6.49 5.50 -21.38
N LEU A 526 -7.37 4.55 -21.70
CA LEU A 526 -6.99 3.12 -21.84
C LEU A 526 -5.94 2.85 -22.92
N HIS A 527 -5.80 3.75 -23.88
CA HIS A 527 -4.77 3.66 -24.91
C HIS A 527 -3.36 4.01 -24.38
N TRP A 528 -3.24 4.57 -23.17
CA TRP A 528 -1.98 4.77 -22.45
C TRP A 528 -1.80 3.76 -21.30
N LEU A 529 -2.90 3.37 -20.65
CA LEU A 529 -2.88 2.49 -19.48
C LEU A 529 -2.61 1.02 -19.85
N PRO A 530 -2.01 0.23 -18.94
CA PRO A 530 -1.91 -1.23 -19.10
C PRO A 530 -3.28 -1.88 -19.34
N ALA A 531 -3.40 -2.63 -20.44
CA ALA A 531 -4.67 -3.16 -20.95
C ALA A 531 -5.32 -4.24 -20.07
N ASP A 532 -4.52 -5.01 -19.34
CA ASP A 532 -4.97 -6.15 -18.52
C ASP A 532 -5.20 -5.78 -17.04
N THR A 533 -5.25 -4.49 -16.72
CA THR A 533 -5.42 -3.97 -15.35
C THR A 533 -6.77 -3.28 -15.20
N GLY A 534 -7.47 -3.59 -14.11
CA GLY A 534 -8.72 -2.92 -13.75
C GLY A 534 -8.49 -1.61 -13.00
N TYR A 535 -9.42 -0.67 -13.17
CA TYR A 535 -9.40 0.62 -12.48
C TYR A 535 -10.79 0.95 -11.96
N PHE A 536 -10.84 1.55 -10.77
CA PHE A 536 -12.03 2.14 -10.19
C PHE A 536 -11.72 3.61 -9.94
N GLY A 537 -12.41 4.50 -10.68
CA GLY A 537 -12.20 5.94 -10.61
C GLY A 537 -13.34 6.64 -9.89
N ARG A 538 -13.01 7.57 -8.98
CA ARG A 538 -13.95 8.59 -8.49
C ARG A 538 -13.52 9.96 -8.97
N PHE A 539 -14.49 10.84 -9.13
CA PHE A 539 -14.30 12.23 -9.55
C PHE A 539 -15.34 13.15 -8.92
N GLU A 540 -14.89 14.32 -8.46
CA GLU A 540 -15.75 15.43 -8.07
C GLU A 540 -14.99 16.74 -8.32
N SER A 541 -15.59 17.70 -9.01
CA SER A 541 -15.01 19.05 -9.15
C SER A 541 -15.70 20.07 -8.25
N ALA A 542 -15.07 21.23 -8.05
CA ALA A 542 -15.64 22.34 -7.30
C ALA A 542 -16.91 22.94 -7.93
N LEU A 543 -17.27 22.52 -9.15
CA LEU A 543 -18.51 22.88 -9.83
C LEU A 543 -19.67 21.93 -9.49
N PHE A 544 -19.40 20.81 -8.82
CA PHE A 544 -20.42 19.80 -8.51
C PHE A 544 -21.49 20.34 -7.57
N HIS A 545 -22.75 20.28 -8.00
CA HIS A 545 -23.90 20.60 -7.17
C HIS A 545 -24.48 19.33 -6.55
N LYS A 546 -24.16 19.09 -5.27
CA LYS A 546 -24.68 17.93 -4.51
C LYS A 546 -26.18 18.04 -4.27
N MET A 547 -26.90 16.96 -4.55
CA MET A 547 -28.34 16.84 -4.37
C MET A 547 -28.71 15.80 -3.31
N ALA A 548 -28.00 14.68 -3.25
CA ALA A 548 -28.14 13.65 -2.22
C ALA A 548 -26.76 13.03 -1.94
N TRP A 549 -26.29 13.12 -0.69
CA TRP A 549 -24.99 12.55 -0.28
C TRP A 549 -25.07 11.85 1.08
N HIS A 550 -26.29 11.66 1.60
CA HIS A 550 -26.63 10.84 2.76
C HIS A 550 -25.94 11.19 4.10
N ASP A 551 -25.15 12.27 4.14
CA ASP A 551 -24.62 12.87 5.36
C ASP A 551 -25.40 14.11 5.80
N GLU A 552 -26.38 14.58 5.02
CA GLU A 552 -27.17 15.78 5.34
C GLU A 552 -28.05 15.62 6.59
N ASP A 553 -28.54 14.41 6.84
CA ASP A 553 -29.34 14.04 7.99
C ASP A 553 -29.22 12.51 8.29
N LEU A 554 -30.08 11.98 9.17
CA LEU A 554 -30.10 10.54 9.53
C LEU A 554 -31.39 9.84 9.08
N ASN A 555 -32.21 10.52 8.28
CA ASN A 555 -33.49 10.05 7.82
C ASN A 555 -33.42 9.74 6.33
N ARG A 556 -33.21 8.46 6.03
CA ARG A 556 -33.16 7.92 4.66
C ARG A 556 -34.23 8.46 3.70
N GLY A 557 -35.42 8.80 4.17
CA GLY A 557 -36.53 9.26 3.32
C GLY A 557 -36.53 10.75 2.98
N THR A 558 -35.66 11.56 3.57
CA THR A 558 -35.56 13.00 3.29
C THR A 558 -34.34 13.33 2.45
N LEU A 559 -34.45 14.42 1.70
CA LEU A 559 -33.36 14.97 0.89
C LEU A 559 -33.28 16.49 1.12
N PRO A 560 -32.14 17.12 0.83
CA PRO A 560 -32.00 18.58 0.84
C PRO A 560 -33.09 19.30 0.04
N ASN A 561 -33.41 20.53 0.45
CA ASN A 561 -34.43 21.38 -0.17
C ASN A 561 -35.84 20.76 -0.21
N GLY A 562 -36.18 19.90 0.75
CA GLY A 562 -37.50 19.30 0.90
C GLY A 562 -37.81 18.20 -0.11
N GLY A 563 -36.77 17.58 -0.68
CA GLY A 563 -36.91 16.39 -1.49
C GLY A 563 -37.21 15.15 -0.65
N LEU A 564 -37.70 14.11 -1.30
CA LEU A 564 -38.06 12.84 -0.68
C LEU A 564 -37.45 11.68 -1.48
N ALA A 565 -37.00 10.67 -0.73
CA ALA A 565 -36.50 9.42 -1.27
C ALA A 565 -37.47 8.26 -0.97
N GLN A 566 -37.67 7.38 -1.95
CA GLN A 566 -38.54 6.22 -1.82
C GLN A 566 -37.93 5.00 -2.54
N GLY A 567 -37.84 3.88 -1.81
CA GLY A 567 -37.54 2.58 -2.39
C GLY A 567 -38.81 1.75 -2.60
N ASN A 568 -38.99 1.18 -3.79
CA ASN A 568 -40.04 0.22 -4.11
C ASN A 568 -39.41 -1.12 -4.48
N HIS A 569 -39.98 -2.21 -3.97
CA HIS A 569 -39.54 -3.57 -4.31
C HIS A 569 -38.07 -3.90 -4.02
N LEU A 570 -37.46 -3.16 -3.10
CA LEU A 570 -36.09 -3.36 -2.63
C LEU A 570 -36.00 -3.07 -1.13
N THR A 571 -34.98 -3.62 -0.50
CA THR A 571 -34.53 -3.19 0.82
C THR A 571 -33.54 -2.05 0.63
N TRP A 572 -33.75 -0.95 1.36
CA TRP A 572 -32.86 0.20 1.30
C TRP A 572 -32.52 0.71 2.70
N VAL A 573 -31.23 0.92 2.94
CA VAL A 573 -30.69 1.29 4.25
C VAL A 573 -29.63 2.35 4.06
N GLU A 574 -29.76 3.44 4.82
CA GLU A 574 -28.70 4.45 4.92
C GLU A 574 -27.72 4.00 6.00
N GLU A 575 -26.45 3.85 5.64
CA GLU A 575 -25.43 3.33 6.54
C GLU A 575 -24.05 3.93 6.28
N GLU A 576 -23.16 3.75 7.26
CA GLU A 576 -21.77 4.20 7.15
C GLU A 576 -21.01 3.39 6.10
N VAL A 577 -20.26 4.09 5.25
CA VAL A 577 -19.36 3.43 4.32
C VAL A 577 -18.15 2.94 5.09
N THR A 578 -17.83 1.64 4.98
CA THR A 578 -16.72 1.04 5.73
C THR A 578 -15.67 0.39 4.83
N ASN A 579 -14.44 0.31 5.32
CA ASN A 579 -13.35 -0.45 4.68
C ASN A 579 -13.39 -1.95 5.05
N ARG A 580 -12.38 -2.72 4.63
CA ARG A 580 -12.31 -4.18 4.87
C ARG A 580 -12.39 -4.55 6.34
N LYS A 581 -11.95 -3.66 7.23
CA LYS A 581 -11.93 -3.85 8.70
C LYS A 581 -13.17 -3.29 9.40
N SER A 582 -14.22 -2.95 8.64
CA SER A 582 -15.45 -2.34 9.16
C SER A 582 -15.20 -1.00 9.86
N VAL A 583 -14.16 -0.27 9.45
CA VAL A 583 -13.88 1.09 9.93
C VAL A 583 -14.54 2.08 8.98
N ASN A 584 -15.23 3.07 9.54
CA ASN A 584 -15.91 4.14 8.81
C ASN A 584 -14.92 4.96 7.95
N LYS A 585 -15.26 5.18 6.67
CA LYS A 585 -14.46 5.94 5.69
C LYS A 585 -14.65 7.47 5.75
N GLY A 586 -15.66 7.93 6.48
CA GLY A 586 -15.97 9.34 6.72
C GLY A 586 -17.21 9.85 6.01
N THR A 587 -18.05 8.97 5.49
CA THR A 587 -19.30 9.27 4.76
C THR A 587 -20.34 8.18 5.00
N ARG A 588 -21.60 8.50 4.77
CA ARG A 588 -22.74 7.58 4.71
C ARG A 588 -23.21 7.45 3.26
N ALA A 589 -23.91 6.38 2.98
CA ALA A 589 -24.44 6.10 1.65
C ALA A 589 -25.74 5.29 1.76
N ILE A 590 -26.49 5.20 0.66
CA ILE A 590 -27.67 4.34 0.59
C ILE A 590 -27.32 2.98 -0.03
N THR A 591 -27.50 1.92 0.76
CA THR A 591 -27.41 0.54 0.29
C THR A 591 -28.75 0.08 -0.23
N LEU A 592 -28.78 -0.47 -1.44
CA LEU A 592 -29.96 -1.02 -2.10
C LEU A 592 -29.76 -2.51 -2.35
N GLU A 593 -30.70 -3.34 -1.91
CA GLU A 593 -30.67 -4.80 -2.07
C GLU A 593 -32.02 -5.30 -2.61
N TRP A 594 -31.99 -6.08 -3.68
CA TRP A 594 -33.19 -6.65 -4.30
C TRP A 594 -32.99 -8.11 -4.69
N ALA A 595 -34.10 -8.85 -4.73
CA ALA A 595 -34.14 -10.24 -5.16
C ALA A 595 -34.29 -10.34 -6.69
N ASP A 596 -34.02 -11.52 -7.24
CA ASP A 596 -34.36 -11.82 -8.64
C ASP A 596 -35.87 -11.70 -8.86
N ARG A 597 -36.26 -11.22 -10.04
CA ARG A 597 -37.64 -10.92 -10.40
C ARG A 597 -37.96 -11.49 -11.77
N ALA A 598 -39.17 -12.03 -11.93
CA ALA A 598 -39.62 -12.48 -13.23
C ALA A 598 -39.81 -11.29 -14.19
N ASN A 599 -39.53 -11.47 -15.49
CA ASN A 599 -39.59 -10.43 -16.53
C ASN A 599 -40.92 -9.64 -16.63
N ASN A 600 -42.00 -10.11 -16.00
CA ASN A 600 -43.32 -9.46 -16.02
C ASN A 600 -43.65 -8.71 -14.71
N GLU A 601 -42.74 -8.69 -13.73
CA GLU A 601 -42.91 -7.95 -12.49
C GLU A 601 -42.37 -6.53 -12.60
N GLU A 602 -42.91 -5.60 -11.81
CA GLU A 602 -42.36 -4.24 -11.75
C GLU A 602 -40.90 -4.28 -11.25
N PRO A 603 -39.98 -3.53 -11.89
CA PRO A 603 -38.58 -3.50 -11.47
C PRO A 603 -38.43 -2.93 -10.06
N ALA A 604 -37.39 -3.37 -9.35
CA ALA A 604 -36.96 -2.71 -8.13
C ALA A 604 -36.54 -1.27 -8.47
N SER A 605 -36.91 -0.30 -7.63
CA SER A 605 -36.59 1.10 -7.91
C SER A 605 -36.31 1.93 -6.68
N TYR A 606 -35.42 2.90 -6.85
CA TYR A 606 -35.10 3.93 -5.86
C TYR A 606 -35.29 5.30 -6.50
N SER A 607 -36.27 6.06 -6.00
CA SER A 607 -36.68 7.35 -6.55
C SER A 607 -36.35 8.50 -5.61
N LEU A 608 -35.81 9.57 -6.18
CA LEU A 608 -35.56 10.86 -5.55
C LEU A 608 -36.46 11.90 -6.23
N SER A 609 -37.25 12.64 -5.45
CA SER A 609 -38.25 13.56 -6.00
C SER A 609 -38.39 14.85 -5.20
N TRP A 610 -38.68 15.93 -5.90
CA TRP A 610 -38.94 17.26 -5.33
C TRP A 610 -40.28 17.81 -5.84
N ASN A 611 -40.96 18.59 -4.99
CA ASN A 611 -42.24 19.23 -5.36
C ASN A 611 -42.09 20.29 -6.46
N SER A 612 -40.90 20.88 -6.56
CA SER A 612 -40.49 21.82 -7.62
C SER A 612 -39.19 21.35 -8.24
N SER A 613 -38.69 22.06 -9.25
CA SER A 613 -37.38 21.71 -9.81
C SER A 613 -36.29 21.72 -8.73
N PHE A 614 -35.42 20.71 -8.76
CA PHE A 614 -34.26 20.60 -7.87
C PHE A 614 -33.08 21.46 -8.33
N LEU A 615 -33.17 22.07 -9.51
CA LEU A 615 -32.08 22.88 -10.06
C LEU A 615 -31.91 24.18 -9.24
N PRO A 616 -30.65 24.59 -8.96
CA PRO A 616 -30.39 25.82 -8.25
C PRO A 616 -30.97 27.02 -8.99
N ARG A 617 -31.72 27.89 -8.30
CA ARG A 617 -32.25 29.14 -8.88
C ARG A 617 -31.18 30.09 -9.45
N LYS A 618 -29.93 29.91 -9.04
CA LYS A 618 -28.78 30.71 -9.47
C LYS A 618 -28.07 30.11 -10.70
N MET A 619 -28.45 28.92 -11.16
CA MET A 619 -27.87 28.28 -12.33
C MET A 619 -28.30 29.04 -13.58
N SER A 620 -27.35 29.67 -14.27
CA SER A 620 -27.61 30.48 -15.48
C SER A 620 -27.77 29.65 -16.74
N THR A 621 -27.27 28.42 -16.71
CA THR A 621 -27.33 27.43 -17.80
C THR A 621 -28.00 26.16 -17.27
N PRO A 622 -28.73 25.41 -18.12
CA PRO A 622 -29.19 24.07 -17.76
C PRO A 622 -27.99 23.19 -17.38
N PRO A 623 -28.15 22.24 -16.45
CA PRO A 623 -27.10 21.27 -16.18
C PRO A 623 -26.80 20.45 -17.42
N GLU A 624 -25.54 20.01 -17.54
CA GLU A 624 -25.09 19.20 -18.67
C GLU A 624 -24.89 17.74 -18.26
N ILE A 625 -24.45 17.50 -17.03
CA ILE A 625 -24.09 16.17 -16.56
C ILE A 625 -24.86 15.82 -15.29
N LEU A 626 -25.46 14.64 -15.26
CA LEU A 626 -25.85 13.96 -14.02
C LEU A 626 -24.68 13.09 -13.54
N SER A 627 -24.30 13.20 -12.26
CA SER A 627 -23.24 12.38 -11.68
C SER A 627 -23.66 11.74 -10.36
N PHE A 628 -23.18 10.52 -10.13
CA PHE A 628 -23.38 9.78 -8.89
C PHE A 628 -22.25 8.76 -8.68
N SER A 629 -21.98 8.41 -7.44
CA SER A 629 -21.07 7.33 -7.06
C SER A 629 -21.83 6.02 -6.85
N ILE A 630 -21.34 4.92 -7.42
CA ILE A 630 -21.92 3.58 -7.28
C ILE A 630 -20.85 2.56 -6.90
N ALA A 631 -21.15 1.67 -5.96
CA ALA A 631 -20.31 0.53 -5.60
C ALA A 631 -21.12 -0.77 -5.66
N ASP A 632 -20.55 -1.80 -6.29
CA ASP A 632 -21.09 -3.17 -6.24
C ASP A 632 -20.79 -3.79 -4.86
N ARG A 633 -21.83 -4.35 -4.22
CA ARG A 633 -21.77 -5.06 -2.95
C ARG A 633 -22.40 -6.44 -3.03
N SER A 634 -22.55 -6.99 -4.23
CA SER A 634 -23.17 -8.30 -4.47
C SER A 634 -22.37 -9.45 -3.86
N PHE A 635 -21.08 -9.23 -3.55
CA PHE A 635 -20.24 -10.15 -2.78
C PHE A 635 -20.74 -10.40 -1.34
N GLU A 636 -21.65 -9.57 -0.81
CA GLU A 636 -22.25 -9.72 0.51
C GLU A 636 -23.60 -10.47 0.50
N LEU A 637 -24.12 -10.81 -0.68
CA LEU A 637 -25.34 -11.60 -0.80
C LEU A 637 -25.12 -13.02 -0.26
N THR A 638 -26.19 -13.70 0.15
CA THR A 638 -26.13 -15.09 0.62
C THR A 638 -25.58 -16.04 -0.45
N GLU A 639 -25.91 -15.78 -1.73
CA GLU A 639 -25.40 -16.51 -2.89
C GLU A 639 -24.77 -15.52 -3.89
N PRO A 640 -23.51 -15.09 -3.69
CA PRO A 640 -22.87 -14.09 -4.55
C PRO A 640 -22.82 -14.51 -6.03
N ALA A 641 -22.67 -15.82 -6.28
CA ALA A 641 -22.65 -16.38 -7.64
C ALA A 641 -24.00 -16.30 -8.37
N ALA A 642 -25.10 -16.06 -7.65
CA ALA A 642 -26.43 -15.88 -8.23
C ALA A 642 -26.62 -14.48 -8.81
N SER A 643 -25.81 -13.49 -8.40
CA SER A 643 -25.76 -12.17 -9.05
C SER A 643 -25.09 -12.32 -10.42
N SER A 644 -25.88 -12.71 -11.42
CA SER A 644 -25.37 -13.07 -12.75
C SER A 644 -24.86 -11.86 -13.54
N ALA A 645 -23.78 -12.07 -14.32
CA ALA A 645 -23.33 -11.26 -15.47
C ALA A 645 -23.30 -9.72 -15.37
N GLY A 646 -23.05 -9.15 -14.19
CA GLY A 646 -22.87 -7.71 -14.02
C GLY A 646 -24.18 -6.95 -13.82
N LEU A 647 -24.16 -5.99 -12.90
CA LEU A 647 -25.35 -5.23 -12.50
C LEU A 647 -25.93 -4.44 -13.69
N GLN A 648 -27.15 -4.78 -14.09
CA GLN A 648 -27.95 -4.00 -15.03
C GLN A 648 -28.82 -3.01 -14.26
N ALA A 649 -28.61 -1.72 -14.52
CA ALA A 649 -29.37 -0.64 -13.92
C ALA A 649 -29.74 0.38 -14.99
N GLU A 650 -30.91 1.01 -14.82
CA GLU A 650 -31.37 2.12 -15.66
C GLU A 650 -31.56 3.37 -14.80
N VAL A 651 -31.37 4.54 -15.42
CA VAL A 651 -31.63 5.83 -14.78
C VAL A 651 -32.70 6.56 -15.58
N GLU A 652 -33.72 7.03 -14.88
CA GLU A 652 -34.80 7.84 -15.43
C GLU A 652 -34.78 9.24 -14.81
N LEU A 653 -34.97 10.24 -15.67
CA LEU A 653 -35.17 11.62 -15.26
C LEU A 653 -36.61 12.04 -15.50
N GLN A 654 -37.13 12.89 -14.61
CA GLN A 654 -38.44 13.49 -14.72
C GLN A 654 -38.37 15.00 -14.61
N SER A 655 -39.03 15.69 -15.55
CA SER A 655 -39.18 17.15 -15.51
C SER A 655 -40.54 17.59 -14.94
N THR A 656 -40.66 18.87 -14.57
CA THR A 656 -41.86 19.39 -13.89
C THR A 656 -43.13 19.29 -14.71
N ASN A 657 -43.04 19.28 -16.04
CA ASN A 657 -44.17 19.08 -16.96
C ASN A 657 -44.70 17.63 -16.98
N GLY A 658 -44.02 16.69 -16.30
CA GLY A 658 -44.40 15.28 -16.19
C GLY A 658 -43.66 14.36 -17.16
N GLU A 659 -42.95 14.91 -18.14
CA GLU A 659 -42.18 14.13 -19.13
C GLU A 659 -40.99 13.43 -18.48
N THR A 660 -40.74 12.20 -18.93
CA THR A 660 -39.63 11.36 -18.48
C THR A 660 -38.79 10.85 -19.65
N ALA A 661 -37.53 10.53 -19.36
CA ALA A 661 -36.67 9.75 -20.25
C ALA A 661 -35.79 8.81 -19.43
N ARG A 662 -35.54 7.62 -19.96
CA ARG A 662 -34.78 6.56 -19.29
C ARG A 662 -33.64 6.05 -20.17
N ILE A 663 -32.47 5.84 -19.57
CA ILE A 663 -31.30 5.23 -20.23
C ILE A 663 -30.78 4.03 -19.44
N SER A 664 -30.18 3.07 -20.13
CA SER A 664 -29.47 1.94 -19.52
C SER A 664 -28.04 2.34 -19.15
N LEU A 665 -27.64 2.12 -17.90
CA LEU A 665 -26.26 2.34 -17.45
C LEU A 665 -25.29 1.41 -18.14
N ALA A 666 -25.73 0.23 -18.57
CA ALA A 666 -24.89 -0.75 -19.23
C ALA A 666 -24.27 -0.21 -20.52
N ASP A 667 -24.86 0.80 -21.16
CA ASP A 667 -24.32 1.45 -22.36
C ASP A 667 -23.20 2.44 -22.07
N TYR A 668 -23.15 2.97 -20.84
CA TYR A 668 -22.21 4.01 -20.43
C TYR A 668 -21.12 3.48 -19.53
N ILE A 669 -21.39 2.53 -18.64
CA ILE A 669 -20.40 1.98 -17.69
C ILE A 669 -20.73 0.54 -17.31
N LYS A 670 -19.69 -0.28 -17.10
CA LYS A 670 -19.84 -1.59 -16.47
C LYS A 670 -19.61 -1.43 -14.96
N ILE A 671 -20.64 -1.67 -14.16
CA ILE A 671 -20.52 -1.72 -12.71
C ILE A 671 -19.81 -3.03 -12.35
N ALA A 672 -18.50 -2.95 -12.12
CA ALA A 672 -17.66 -4.11 -11.84
C ALA A 672 -17.64 -4.45 -10.34
N PRO A 673 -17.61 -5.74 -9.97
CA PRO A 673 -17.41 -6.14 -8.58
C PRO A 673 -16.02 -5.70 -8.10
N PRO A 674 -15.86 -5.35 -6.81
CA PRO A 674 -14.57 -4.96 -6.28
C PRO A 674 -13.57 -6.14 -6.33
N PRO A 675 -12.27 -5.87 -6.41
CA PRO A 675 -11.23 -6.90 -6.52
C PRO A 675 -11.25 -7.89 -5.35
N ASP A 676 -11.28 -9.19 -5.66
CA ASP A 676 -11.10 -10.27 -4.69
C ASP A 676 -9.60 -10.54 -4.49
N VAL A 677 -9.09 -10.13 -3.33
CA VAL A 677 -7.65 -10.11 -3.06
C VAL A 677 -7.27 -11.19 -2.06
N ALA A 678 -6.45 -12.13 -2.52
CA ALA A 678 -5.69 -13.05 -1.66
C ALA A 678 -4.29 -12.47 -1.40
N PHE A 679 -4.05 -11.98 -0.19
CA PHE A 679 -2.77 -11.40 0.23
C PHE A 679 -1.73 -12.48 0.56
N THR A 680 -2.15 -13.70 0.87
CA THR A 680 -1.24 -14.77 1.32
C THR A 680 -1.23 -15.97 0.39
N ILE A 681 -0.10 -16.69 0.34
CA ILE A 681 0.05 -17.90 -0.52
C ILE A 681 -0.92 -19.01 -0.07
N LEU A 682 -1.21 -19.08 1.23
CA LEU A 682 -2.00 -20.15 1.83
C LEU A 682 -3.25 -19.56 2.53
N PRO A 683 -4.48 -19.95 2.13
CA PRO A 683 -5.71 -19.35 2.65
C PRO A 683 -5.91 -19.38 4.17
N TRP A 684 -5.32 -20.35 4.88
CA TRP A 684 -5.42 -20.41 6.34
C TRP A 684 -4.50 -19.41 7.05
N VAL A 685 -3.46 -18.93 6.37
CA VAL A 685 -2.52 -17.90 6.84
C VAL A 685 -3.19 -16.53 6.79
N GLU A 686 -3.99 -16.27 5.75
CA GLU A 686 -4.81 -15.06 5.54
C GLU A 686 -5.52 -14.58 6.81
N LYS A 687 -6.17 -15.50 7.52
CA LYS A 687 -7.00 -15.22 8.70
C LYS A 687 -6.21 -14.98 9.99
N ARG A 688 -4.90 -15.22 9.99
CA ARG A 688 -4.03 -15.23 11.19
C ARG A 688 -2.89 -14.25 11.10
N LEU A 689 -2.36 -14.03 9.90
CA LEU A 689 -1.19 -13.19 9.68
C LEU A 689 -1.49 -11.74 10.10
N SER A 690 -0.62 -11.16 10.93
CA SER A 690 -0.78 -9.79 11.47
C SER A 690 -2.13 -9.58 12.16
N ASP A 691 -2.50 -10.45 13.10
CA ASP A 691 -3.75 -10.38 13.86
C ASP A 691 -5.00 -10.37 12.97
N GLY A 692 -4.95 -11.09 11.84
CA GLY A 692 -6.05 -11.19 10.90
C GLY A 692 -6.23 -9.96 10.00
N LYS A 693 -5.17 -9.16 9.80
CA LYS A 693 -5.14 -7.99 8.89
C LYS A 693 -5.75 -8.27 7.52
N TYR A 694 -5.52 -9.47 6.97
CA TYR A 694 -5.92 -9.88 5.62
C TYR A 694 -7.22 -10.69 5.57
N LYS A 695 -7.96 -10.80 6.69
CA LYS A 695 -9.14 -11.68 6.82
C LYS A 695 -10.24 -11.42 5.77
N TYR A 696 -10.37 -10.19 5.30
CA TYR A 696 -11.44 -9.75 4.40
C TYR A 696 -10.86 -9.39 3.02
N PRO A 697 -11.22 -10.15 1.96
CA PRO A 697 -10.58 -10.03 0.66
C PRO A 697 -11.14 -8.91 -0.22
N GLN A 698 -12.28 -8.33 0.16
CA GLN A 698 -13.00 -7.29 -0.58
C GLN A 698 -13.47 -6.16 0.35
N GLU A 699 -13.63 -4.97 -0.20
CA GLU A 699 -14.34 -3.82 0.39
C GLU A 699 -15.18 -3.14 -0.69
N ALA A 700 -16.19 -2.37 -0.28
CA ALA A 700 -16.94 -1.53 -1.21
C ALA A 700 -16.01 -0.43 -1.77
N VAL A 701 -15.97 -0.32 -3.10
CA VAL A 701 -15.20 0.68 -3.83
C VAL A 701 -16.14 1.41 -4.78
N PHE A 702 -16.32 2.69 -4.54
CA PHE A 702 -17.15 3.54 -5.40
C PHE A 702 -16.47 3.82 -6.74
N GLN A 703 -17.30 3.94 -7.76
CA GLN A 703 -16.96 4.49 -9.06
C GLN A 703 -17.91 5.64 -9.37
N THR A 704 -17.38 6.74 -9.89
CA THR A 704 -18.21 7.84 -10.36
C THR A 704 -18.76 7.52 -11.73
N VAL A 705 -20.06 7.69 -11.89
CA VAL A 705 -20.76 7.68 -13.17
C VAL A 705 -21.08 9.11 -13.54
N MET A 706 -20.83 9.48 -14.80
CA MET A 706 -21.18 10.78 -15.37
C MET A 706 -22.00 10.53 -16.64
N LEU A 707 -23.23 11.01 -16.66
CA LEU A 707 -24.19 10.81 -17.74
C LEU A 707 -24.54 12.17 -18.37
N ASP A 708 -24.36 12.26 -19.68
CA ASP A 708 -24.75 13.45 -20.45
C ASP A 708 -26.27 13.57 -20.51
N LEU A 709 -26.81 14.67 -19.98
CA LEU A 709 -28.23 14.97 -19.95
C LEU A 709 -28.81 15.13 -21.36
N ALA A 710 -28.00 15.46 -22.37
CA ALA A 710 -28.43 15.52 -23.76
C ALA A 710 -28.89 14.15 -24.29
N GLU A 711 -28.36 13.04 -23.77
CA GLU A 711 -28.77 11.68 -24.16
C GLU A 711 -30.22 11.39 -23.75
N PHE A 712 -30.67 11.93 -22.63
CA PHE A 712 -32.06 11.82 -22.18
C PHE A 712 -33.00 12.61 -23.10
N ALA A 713 -32.59 13.82 -23.50
CA ALA A 713 -33.36 14.65 -24.42
C ALA A 713 -33.45 14.07 -25.84
N LYS A 714 -32.46 13.27 -26.28
CA LYS A 714 -32.53 12.52 -27.55
C LYS A 714 -33.63 11.45 -27.52
N ILE A 715 -33.88 10.83 -26.36
CA ILE A 715 -34.93 9.82 -26.18
C ILE A 715 -36.30 10.47 -26.09
N ASN A 716 -36.44 11.52 -25.29
CA ASN A 716 -37.66 12.31 -25.20
C ASN A 716 -37.36 13.81 -25.35
N PRO A 717 -37.56 14.40 -26.54
CA PRO A 717 -37.34 15.83 -26.77
C PRO A 717 -38.26 16.77 -25.97
N GLN A 718 -39.31 16.23 -25.32
CA GLN A 718 -40.22 17.00 -24.47
C GLN A 718 -39.75 17.07 -23.01
N LEU A 719 -38.71 16.31 -22.63
CA LEU A 719 -38.08 16.39 -21.32
C LEU A 719 -37.41 17.75 -21.15
N ASP A 720 -37.92 18.55 -20.21
CA ASP A 720 -37.36 19.87 -19.91
C ASP A 720 -36.18 19.75 -18.93
N LEU A 721 -34.95 19.75 -19.47
CA LEU A 721 -33.71 19.71 -18.70
C LEU A 721 -33.50 20.94 -17.81
N SER A 722 -34.19 22.06 -18.08
CA SER A 722 -34.14 23.27 -17.26
C SER A 722 -35.11 23.26 -16.08
N ALA A 723 -35.92 22.20 -15.95
CA ALA A 723 -36.92 22.06 -14.91
C ALA A 723 -37.04 20.60 -14.43
N LEU A 724 -35.91 19.96 -14.12
CA LEU A 724 -35.88 18.60 -13.57
C LEU A 724 -36.37 18.57 -12.12
N LYS A 725 -37.19 17.56 -11.77
CA LYS A 725 -37.77 17.36 -10.43
C LYS A 725 -37.62 15.96 -9.86
N GLY A 726 -37.22 14.97 -10.66
CA GLY A 726 -37.12 13.58 -10.20
C GLY A 726 -36.03 12.79 -10.90
N ILE A 727 -35.46 11.83 -10.16
CA ILE A 727 -34.44 10.88 -10.61
C ILE A 727 -34.84 9.52 -10.06
N THR A 728 -34.93 8.49 -10.91
CA THR A 728 -35.22 7.12 -10.47
C THR A 728 -34.19 6.14 -11.01
N PHE A 729 -33.63 5.32 -10.12
CA PHE A 729 -32.80 4.19 -10.46
C PHE A 729 -33.66 2.94 -10.52
N TYR A 730 -33.60 2.20 -11.62
CA TYR A 730 -34.33 0.94 -11.81
C TYR A 730 -33.36 -0.24 -11.88
N PHE A 731 -33.76 -1.35 -11.25
CA PHE A 731 -33.03 -2.61 -11.22
C PHE A 731 -33.97 -3.73 -11.66
N SER A 732 -33.75 -4.18 -12.90
CA SER A 732 -34.65 -5.12 -13.59
C SER A 732 -34.15 -6.57 -13.53
N GLU A 733 -32.84 -6.77 -13.30
CA GLU A 733 -32.21 -8.09 -13.18
C GLU A 733 -31.59 -8.25 -11.79
N GLY A 734 -31.55 -9.47 -11.25
CA GLY A 734 -31.06 -9.71 -9.90
C GLY A 734 -30.87 -11.20 -9.57
N PRO A 735 -30.56 -11.54 -8.31
CA PRO A 735 -30.46 -10.64 -7.16
C PRO A 735 -29.25 -9.69 -7.26
N GLY A 736 -29.33 -8.54 -6.59
CA GLY A 736 -28.26 -7.54 -6.59
C GLY A 736 -28.18 -6.74 -5.31
N LYS A 737 -26.99 -6.24 -5.01
CA LYS A 737 -26.74 -5.33 -3.90
C LYS A 737 -25.74 -4.26 -4.31
N ILE A 738 -26.13 -2.99 -4.18
CA ILE A 738 -25.26 -1.85 -4.48
C ILE A 738 -25.28 -0.84 -3.35
N MET A 739 -24.35 0.10 -3.43
CA MET A 739 -24.34 1.31 -2.62
C MET A 739 -24.27 2.52 -3.54
N LEU A 740 -25.10 3.54 -3.28
CA LEU A 740 -25.15 4.81 -4.01
C LEU A 740 -24.79 5.96 -3.08
N ASP A 741 -24.04 6.92 -3.59
CA ASP A 741 -23.64 8.13 -2.89
C ASP A 741 -23.36 9.29 -3.87
N ASP A 742 -23.13 10.50 -3.36
CA ASP A 742 -22.71 11.69 -4.10
C ASP A 742 -23.53 11.94 -5.38
N ILE A 743 -24.86 11.95 -5.29
CA ILE A 743 -25.75 12.23 -6.42
C ILE A 743 -25.86 13.74 -6.60
N GLY A 744 -25.60 14.22 -7.81
CA GLY A 744 -25.55 15.64 -8.12
C GLY A 744 -25.48 15.94 -9.62
N ILE A 745 -25.29 17.22 -9.93
CA ILE A 745 -25.22 17.72 -11.32
C ILE A 745 -24.05 18.68 -11.50
N TYR A 746 -23.60 18.84 -12.73
CA TYR A 746 -22.69 19.89 -13.17
C TYR A 746 -23.41 20.93 -14.02
#